data_AF-A0A7K4HHS7-F1
#
_entry.id   AF-A0A7K4HHS7-F1
#
_cell.length_a   1.000
_cell.length_b   1.000
_cell.length_c   1.000
_cell.angle_alpha   90.00
_cell.angle_beta   90.00
_cell.angle_gamma   90.00
#
_symmetry.space_group_name_H-M   'P 1'
#
loop_
_entity.id
_entity.type
_entity.pdbx_description
1 polymer ?
#
loop_
_entity_poly.entity_id
_entity_poly.type
_entity_poly.pdbx_seq_one_letter_code
_entity_poly.pdbx_strand_id
1 'polypeptide(L)'
;MADKELLTILKSIGEKVKGKELTFKRNSRIFFDILESNNNSFKEFKEKIRIEWEQFKIKNQNRIIKKTYSTFFFKYFHDYFKFYLQNFCGFDTNSLDLTIKEKISDDQLFLEYSYSLSLEEQEYFKEFNEAFSNGTNGVASPIGYLYLVVAILGVNLRRLLKEQFYIVLDGAILKNGENKNTLKFLVVIKNSHDELFDNYYYMYLYYFLKYFKDVPKPYFEKLLEGREKVYKIALDEYSSAKDKLVDLLYYFYKKCNLLQNISPLLDFLNFVCSRVEDSVFPKLDIIKKEFLQNFDYTDEKKNSLLRIFDTIDKKATLYSTFQSNNLPSQKAQFNLFLLYTKYFFGSGSLEALEVGDLLFLPEDFKIALNRTNKKLDNVINANTIKDIQEFFDNFSIISNSENPNLFFQIIFNKDISQINYDFFRAFLNSINTSIKRLIDTENKILEENPINEPLTFKLVVDHICRMLYVLIDKIFIRKLPGQASKNFIDPRSRYVGRNIALRVLELFMFSDFNVSDDVWPDVIISLNKDTLLKDLKNYQIEIPEKHFYQYEDFDRFLITFNFLSSKNLVFEEWLISGIIIPINNFILKIRNLIEESGKKSEAHEVLRQYFINKTKEIEDIQDLEFICRQISVIWEDLS
;
A
#
# COMPACT_ATOMS: atom_id res chain seq x y z
N MET A 1 -10.84 -25.64 22.76
CA MET A 1 -11.16 -26.55 21.63
C MET A 1 -10.81 -25.87 20.31
N ALA A 2 -11.15 -24.58 20.15
CA ALA A 2 -10.72 -23.74 19.01
C ALA A 2 -9.18 -23.61 18.87
N ASP A 3 -8.44 -23.44 19.98
CA ASP A 3 -6.98 -23.21 19.91
C ASP A 3 -6.20 -24.39 19.31
N LYS A 4 -6.59 -25.63 19.65
CA LYS A 4 -6.01 -26.85 19.06
C LYS A 4 -6.29 -26.97 17.55
N GLU A 5 -7.43 -26.44 17.11
CA GLU A 5 -7.81 -26.42 15.69
C GLU A 5 -6.98 -25.40 14.91
N LEU A 6 -6.76 -24.20 15.47
CA LEU A 6 -5.88 -23.19 14.88
C LEU A 6 -4.47 -23.73 14.64
N LEU A 7 -3.84 -24.35 15.66
CA LEU A 7 -2.51 -24.95 15.52
C LEU A 7 -2.47 -25.99 14.40
N THR A 8 -3.51 -26.81 14.29
CA THR A 8 -3.61 -27.86 13.25
C THR A 8 -3.71 -27.25 11.85
N ILE A 9 -4.53 -26.20 11.69
CA ILE A 9 -4.68 -25.45 10.44
C ILE A 9 -3.35 -24.81 10.04
N LEU A 10 -2.70 -24.08 10.96
CA LEU A 10 -1.42 -23.42 10.70
C LEU A 10 -0.32 -24.41 10.35
N LYS A 11 -0.26 -25.56 11.04
CA LYS A 11 0.67 -26.66 10.69
C LYS A 11 0.38 -27.23 9.31
N SER A 12 -0.88 -27.48 8.96
CA SER A 12 -1.25 -28.00 7.64
C SER A 12 -0.91 -27.02 6.50
N ILE A 13 -1.18 -25.73 6.70
CA ILE A 13 -0.74 -24.68 5.78
C ILE A 13 0.78 -24.74 5.68
N GLY A 14 1.47 -24.82 6.82
CA GLY A 14 2.92 -24.78 6.83
C GLY A 14 3.58 -25.97 6.12
N GLU A 15 3.08 -27.19 6.34
CA GLU A 15 3.55 -28.40 5.67
C GLU A 15 3.32 -28.36 4.15
N LYS A 16 2.14 -27.90 3.71
CA LYS A 16 1.80 -27.77 2.29
C LYS A 16 2.56 -26.63 1.58
N VAL A 17 3.11 -25.67 2.33
CA VAL A 17 3.89 -24.54 1.80
C VAL A 17 5.40 -24.78 1.84
N LYS A 18 5.90 -25.67 2.70
CA LYS A 18 7.33 -25.96 2.95
C LYS A 18 8.19 -26.01 1.67
N GLY A 19 9.27 -25.21 1.66
CA GLY A 19 10.26 -25.15 0.57
C GLY A 19 9.88 -24.25 -0.62
N LYS A 20 8.86 -23.41 -0.49
CA LYS A 20 8.38 -22.50 -1.53
C LYS A 20 7.86 -21.19 -0.89
N GLU A 21 7.87 -20.09 -1.63
CA GLU A 21 7.37 -18.80 -1.12
C GLU A 21 5.87 -18.85 -0.74
N LEU A 22 5.53 -18.13 0.32
CA LEU A 22 4.21 -18.11 0.95
C LEU A 22 3.45 -16.87 0.49
N THR A 23 2.40 -17.07 -0.32
CA THR A 23 1.56 -15.99 -0.85
C THR A 23 0.09 -16.14 -0.50
N PHE A 24 -0.68 -15.05 -0.52
CA PHE A 24 -2.12 -15.10 -0.28
C PHE A 24 -2.86 -15.99 -1.30
N LYS A 25 -2.45 -15.94 -2.58
CA LYS A 25 -3.03 -16.79 -3.65
C LYS A 25 -2.88 -18.29 -3.31
N ARG A 26 -1.71 -18.68 -2.79
CA ARG A 26 -1.42 -20.09 -2.48
C ARG A 26 -2.09 -20.54 -1.18
N ASN A 27 -2.04 -19.71 -0.14
CA ASN A 27 -2.73 -20.00 1.11
C ASN A 27 -4.24 -20.14 0.89
N SER A 28 -4.81 -19.36 -0.02
CA SER A 28 -6.23 -19.46 -0.37
C SER A 28 -6.61 -20.86 -0.86
N ARG A 29 -5.83 -21.45 -1.79
CA ARG A 29 -6.08 -22.81 -2.29
C ARG A 29 -6.02 -23.85 -1.17
N ILE A 30 -4.99 -23.77 -0.34
CA ILE A 30 -4.80 -24.70 0.77
C ILE A 30 -5.95 -24.59 1.78
N PHE A 31 -6.39 -23.37 2.07
CA PHE A 31 -7.50 -23.13 2.98
C PHE A 31 -8.84 -23.60 2.39
N PHE A 32 -9.05 -23.45 1.06
CA PHE A 32 -10.19 -24.10 0.39
C PHE A 32 -10.16 -25.62 0.56
N ASP A 33 -9.01 -26.28 0.41
CA ASP A 33 -8.90 -27.73 0.64
C ASP A 33 -9.26 -28.10 2.10
N ILE A 34 -8.85 -27.28 3.07
CA ILE A 34 -9.17 -27.48 4.49
C ILE A 34 -10.68 -27.34 4.72
N LEU A 35 -11.33 -26.31 4.15
CA LEU A 35 -12.79 -26.16 4.21
C LEU A 35 -13.53 -27.34 3.58
N GLU A 36 -13.02 -27.86 2.47
CA GLU A 36 -13.60 -29.01 1.77
C GLU A 36 -13.43 -30.33 2.55
N SER A 37 -12.39 -30.45 3.38
CA SER A 37 -12.22 -31.61 4.27
C SER A 37 -13.27 -31.68 5.39
N ASN A 38 -13.80 -30.53 5.85
CA ASN A 38 -14.93 -30.41 6.79
C ASN A 38 -16.30 -30.33 6.07
N ASN A 39 -16.47 -31.14 5.02
CA ASN A 39 -17.47 -30.98 3.96
C ASN A 39 -18.92 -30.81 4.44
N ASN A 40 -19.36 -31.59 5.45
CA ASN A 40 -20.77 -31.62 5.86
C ASN A 40 -21.18 -30.35 6.62
N SER A 41 -20.42 -29.93 7.63
CA SER A 41 -20.73 -28.72 8.41
C SER A 41 -20.63 -27.45 7.55
N PHE A 42 -19.68 -27.40 6.61
CA PHE A 42 -19.58 -26.27 5.68
C PHE A 42 -20.74 -26.25 4.66
N LYS A 43 -21.23 -27.41 4.21
CA LYS A 43 -22.45 -27.50 3.38
C LYS A 43 -23.69 -27.01 4.15
N GLU A 44 -23.88 -27.44 5.39
CA GLU A 44 -24.99 -26.99 6.24
C GLU A 44 -24.96 -25.47 6.48
N PHE A 45 -23.77 -24.91 6.74
CA PHE A 45 -23.58 -23.46 6.87
C PHE A 45 -24.04 -22.71 5.61
N LYS A 46 -23.58 -23.14 4.43
CA LYS A 46 -24.01 -22.54 3.15
C LYS A 46 -25.51 -22.68 2.92
N GLU A 47 -26.09 -23.82 3.27
CA GLU A 47 -27.52 -24.07 3.08
C GLU A 47 -28.38 -23.16 3.97
N LYS A 48 -27.98 -22.97 5.23
CA LYS A 48 -28.64 -22.02 6.13
C LYS A 48 -28.67 -20.61 5.54
N ILE A 49 -27.52 -20.11 5.06
CA ILE A 49 -27.42 -18.78 4.46
C ILE A 49 -28.29 -18.66 3.20
N ARG A 50 -28.29 -19.70 2.36
CA ARG A 50 -29.12 -19.76 1.16
C ARG A 50 -30.61 -19.62 1.50
N ILE A 51 -31.09 -20.40 2.48
CA ILE A 51 -32.49 -20.35 2.92
C ILE A 51 -32.85 -18.96 3.44
N GLU A 52 -31.99 -18.37 4.29
CA GLU A 52 -32.20 -17.02 4.84
C GLU A 52 -32.21 -15.95 3.74
N TRP A 53 -31.37 -16.10 2.72
CA TRP A 53 -31.34 -15.21 1.54
C TRP A 53 -32.60 -15.34 0.68
N GLU A 54 -33.06 -16.54 0.37
CA GLU A 54 -34.29 -16.75 -0.39
C GLU A 54 -35.50 -16.16 0.36
N GLN A 55 -35.59 -16.38 1.67
CA GLN A 55 -36.62 -15.76 2.49
C GLN A 55 -36.52 -14.24 2.49
N PHE A 56 -35.30 -13.69 2.53
CA PHE A 56 -35.09 -12.24 2.41
C PHE A 56 -35.59 -11.71 1.07
N LYS A 57 -35.27 -12.37 -0.05
CA LYS A 57 -35.72 -12.00 -1.40
C LYS A 57 -37.24 -12.05 -1.54
N ILE A 58 -37.89 -13.12 -1.08
CA ILE A 58 -39.36 -13.25 -1.10
C ILE A 58 -40.01 -12.10 -0.31
N LYS A 59 -39.50 -11.80 0.88
CA LYS A 59 -40.00 -10.66 1.67
C LYS A 59 -39.74 -9.32 0.97
N ASN A 60 -38.65 -9.19 0.22
CA ASN A 60 -38.28 -7.97 -0.47
C ASN A 60 -39.14 -7.69 -1.71
N GLN A 61 -39.66 -8.73 -2.37
CA GLN A 61 -40.60 -8.59 -3.50
C GLN A 61 -41.86 -7.82 -3.09
N ASN A 62 -42.35 -8.04 -1.86
CA ASN A 62 -43.57 -7.40 -1.35
C ASN A 62 -43.34 -6.04 -0.67
N ARG A 63 -42.10 -5.53 -0.61
CA ARG A 63 -41.80 -4.23 0.00
C ARG A 63 -41.93 -3.07 -0.98
N ILE A 64 -42.42 -1.94 -0.46
CA ILE A 64 -42.43 -0.64 -1.14
C ILE A 64 -41.00 -0.15 -1.36
N ILE A 65 -40.19 -0.12 -0.29
CA ILE A 65 -38.77 0.22 -0.35
C ILE A 65 -37.97 -1.08 -0.48
N LYS A 66 -37.34 -1.26 -1.64
CA LYS A 66 -36.47 -2.41 -1.90
C LYS A 66 -35.22 -2.30 -1.04
N LYS A 67 -34.86 -3.42 -0.41
CA LYS A 67 -33.63 -3.56 0.36
C LYS A 67 -32.59 -4.32 -0.46
N THR A 68 -31.33 -3.98 -0.31
CA THR A 68 -30.19 -4.59 -1.03
C THR A 68 -29.44 -5.60 -0.17
N TYR A 69 -28.37 -6.19 -0.73
CA TYR A 69 -27.49 -7.13 -0.02
C TYR A 69 -26.89 -6.52 1.25
N SER A 70 -26.58 -5.22 1.26
CA SER A 70 -26.03 -4.54 2.44
C SER A 70 -26.99 -4.61 3.62
N THR A 71 -28.30 -4.57 3.37
CA THR A 71 -29.31 -4.69 4.44
C THR A 71 -29.44 -6.13 4.94
N PHE A 72 -29.27 -7.11 4.06
CA PHE A 72 -29.22 -8.53 4.46
C PHE A 72 -28.00 -8.77 5.36
N PHE A 73 -26.82 -8.34 4.94
CA PHE A 73 -25.61 -8.49 5.74
C PHE A 73 -25.62 -7.64 7.01
N PHE A 74 -26.22 -6.45 6.99
CA PHE A 74 -26.45 -5.66 8.20
C PHE A 74 -27.28 -6.44 9.22
N LYS A 75 -28.12 -7.39 8.81
CA LYS A 75 -28.84 -8.24 9.75
C LYS A 75 -28.02 -9.46 10.19
N TYR A 76 -27.41 -10.17 9.25
CA TYR A 76 -26.93 -11.54 9.50
C TYR A 76 -25.41 -11.73 9.51
N PHE A 77 -24.62 -10.78 8.98
CA PHE A 77 -23.19 -11.02 8.72
C PHE A 77 -22.39 -11.34 9.97
N HIS A 78 -22.65 -10.66 11.10
CA HIS A 78 -21.92 -10.92 12.34
C HIS A 78 -22.07 -12.39 12.80
N ASP A 79 -23.28 -12.93 12.75
CA ASP A 79 -23.54 -14.31 13.16
C ASP A 79 -22.89 -15.31 12.20
N TYR A 80 -22.93 -15.03 10.90
CA TYR A 80 -22.25 -15.83 9.89
C TYR A 80 -20.75 -15.83 10.10
N PHE A 81 -20.17 -14.65 10.35
CA PHE A 81 -18.76 -14.46 10.55
C PHE A 81 -18.30 -15.15 11.85
N LYS A 82 -19.05 -15.00 12.94
CA LYS A 82 -18.80 -15.69 14.21
C LYS A 82 -18.80 -17.20 14.03
N PHE A 83 -19.86 -17.75 13.40
CA PHE A 83 -19.92 -19.18 13.13
C PHE A 83 -18.76 -19.65 12.26
N TYR A 84 -18.39 -18.88 11.24
CA TYR A 84 -17.32 -19.22 10.32
C TYR A 84 -15.94 -19.23 10.98
N LEU A 85 -15.64 -18.22 11.81
CA LEU A 85 -14.40 -18.12 12.56
C LEU A 85 -14.23 -19.27 13.57
N GLN A 86 -15.30 -19.57 14.32
CA GLN A 86 -15.29 -20.59 15.37
C GLN A 86 -15.11 -22.01 14.83
N ASN A 87 -15.81 -22.36 13.74
CA ASN A 87 -15.94 -23.74 13.29
C ASN A 87 -15.00 -24.12 12.14
N PHE A 88 -14.34 -23.14 11.51
CA PHE A 88 -13.47 -23.41 10.35
C PHE A 88 -12.11 -22.73 10.40
N CYS A 89 -11.92 -21.74 11.28
CA CYS A 89 -10.71 -20.91 11.28
C CYS A 89 -9.90 -21.01 12.58
N GLY A 90 -10.44 -21.68 13.61
CA GLY A 90 -9.74 -21.88 14.89
C GLY A 90 -9.70 -20.65 15.82
N PHE A 91 -10.46 -19.58 15.54
CA PHE A 91 -10.54 -18.42 16.43
C PHE A 91 -11.57 -18.62 17.56
N ASP A 92 -11.25 -18.18 18.77
CA ASP A 92 -12.20 -18.15 19.89
C ASP A 92 -13.12 -16.93 19.81
N THR A 93 -14.33 -17.16 19.34
CA THR A 93 -15.28 -16.07 19.12
C THR A 93 -15.91 -15.49 20.38
N ASN A 94 -15.58 -16.01 21.56
CA ASN A 94 -15.87 -15.31 22.83
C ASN A 94 -14.94 -14.10 23.03
N SER A 95 -13.82 -14.08 22.32
CA SER A 95 -12.84 -12.99 22.33
C SER A 95 -13.07 -11.99 21.17
N LEU A 96 -14.15 -12.14 20.40
CA LEU A 96 -14.53 -11.28 19.28
C LEU A 96 -15.67 -10.33 19.64
N ASP A 97 -15.39 -9.04 19.65
CA ASP A 97 -16.38 -7.98 19.86
C ASP A 97 -16.64 -7.22 18.55
N LEU A 98 -17.92 -7.06 18.19
CA LEU A 98 -18.34 -6.13 17.13
C LEU A 98 -18.49 -4.73 17.74
N THR A 99 -17.55 -3.83 17.44
CA THR A 99 -17.52 -2.49 18.02
C THR A 99 -18.38 -1.49 17.24
N ILE A 100 -18.43 -1.61 15.92
CA ILE A 100 -19.22 -0.73 15.05
C ILE A 100 -19.92 -1.55 13.97
N LYS A 101 -21.16 -1.17 13.67
CA LYS A 101 -21.98 -1.75 12.59
C LYS A 101 -22.78 -0.64 11.91
N GLU A 102 -22.34 -0.22 10.73
CA GLU A 102 -22.89 0.95 10.04
C GLU A 102 -23.19 0.62 8.58
N LYS A 103 -24.46 0.74 8.18
CA LYS A 103 -24.85 0.71 6.77
C LYS A 103 -24.68 2.13 6.22
N ILE A 104 -23.66 2.33 5.39
CA ILE A 104 -23.32 3.65 4.82
C ILE A 104 -24.30 3.99 3.70
N SER A 105 -24.49 3.05 2.78
CA SER A 105 -25.41 3.19 1.66
C SER A 105 -26.04 1.84 1.29
N ASP A 106 -26.83 1.81 0.23
CA ASP A 106 -27.37 0.56 -0.29
C ASP A 106 -26.27 -0.39 -0.80
N ASP A 107 -25.10 0.16 -1.13
CA ASP A 107 -23.98 -0.60 -1.67
C ASP A 107 -22.85 -0.84 -0.66
N GLN A 108 -22.82 -0.15 0.48
CA GLN A 108 -21.71 -0.21 1.43
C GLN A 108 -22.13 -0.47 2.89
N LEU A 109 -21.46 -1.41 3.54
CA LEU A 109 -21.63 -1.77 4.95
C LEU A 109 -20.27 -1.92 5.63
N PHE A 110 -20.10 -1.25 6.76
CA PHE A 110 -18.89 -1.31 7.59
C PHE A 110 -19.14 -2.06 8.88
N LEU A 111 -18.23 -2.97 9.21
CA LEU A 111 -18.21 -3.71 10.47
C LEU A 111 -16.82 -3.62 11.08
N GLU A 112 -16.69 -2.96 12.22
CA GLU A 112 -15.44 -2.92 12.97
C GLU A 112 -15.46 -3.93 14.11
N TYR A 113 -14.36 -4.64 14.27
CA TYR A 113 -14.18 -5.68 15.25
C TYR A 113 -12.96 -5.43 16.12
N SER A 114 -13.02 -5.94 17.35
CA SER A 114 -11.89 -6.09 18.26
C SER A 114 -11.77 -7.55 18.66
N TYR A 115 -10.61 -8.15 18.45
CA TYR A 115 -10.31 -9.53 18.80
C TYR A 115 -9.12 -9.59 19.77
N SER A 116 -9.31 -10.20 20.94
CA SER A 116 -8.21 -10.42 21.90
C SER A 116 -7.53 -11.77 21.66
N LEU A 117 -6.27 -11.75 21.24
CA LEU A 117 -5.47 -12.96 21.05
C LEU A 117 -5.05 -13.55 22.39
N SER A 118 -5.31 -14.85 22.59
CA SER A 118 -4.80 -15.62 23.72
C SER A 118 -3.27 -15.76 23.64
N LEU A 119 -2.61 -16.15 24.74
CA LEU A 119 -1.16 -16.40 24.72
C LEU A 119 -0.82 -17.59 23.82
N GLU A 120 -1.66 -18.64 23.82
CA GLU A 120 -1.49 -19.81 22.97
C GLU A 120 -1.58 -19.45 21.48
N GLU A 121 -2.56 -18.63 21.08
CA GLU A 121 -2.67 -18.15 19.69
C GLU A 121 -1.43 -17.35 19.28
N GLN A 122 -0.92 -16.49 20.17
CA GLN A 122 0.28 -15.71 19.92
C GLN A 122 1.51 -16.61 19.71
N GLU A 123 1.66 -17.66 20.51
CA GLU A 123 2.71 -18.66 20.36
C GLU A 123 2.57 -19.41 19.03
N TYR A 124 1.37 -19.84 18.64
CA TYR A 124 1.14 -20.53 17.37
C TYR A 124 1.48 -19.68 16.16
N PHE A 125 1.08 -18.40 16.15
CA PHE A 125 1.46 -17.49 15.07
C PHE A 125 2.95 -17.17 15.08
N LYS A 126 3.60 -17.14 16.24
CA LYS A 126 5.05 -16.98 16.34
C LYS A 126 5.78 -18.19 15.76
N GLU A 127 5.42 -19.41 16.16
CA GLU A 127 5.96 -20.65 15.60
C GLU A 127 5.74 -20.75 14.09
N PHE A 128 4.52 -20.42 13.63
CA PHE A 128 4.19 -20.39 12.22
C PHE A 128 5.07 -19.41 11.47
N ASN A 129 5.23 -18.18 11.97
CA ASN A 129 6.09 -17.17 11.34
C ASN A 129 7.57 -17.56 11.33
N GLU A 130 8.09 -18.14 12.42
CA GLU A 130 9.48 -18.63 12.52
C GLU A 130 9.77 -19.76 11.53
N ALA A 131 8.81 -20.64 11.27
CA ALA A 131 8.96 -21.74 10.30
C ALA A 131 9.12 -21.26 8.84
N PHE A 132 8.80 -20.00 8.53
CA PHE A 132 8.95 -19.38 7.20
C PHE A 132 9.99 -18.25 7.18
N SER A 133 10.98 -18.31 8.09
CA SER A 133 12.05 -17.31 8.23
C SER A 133 12.59 -16.77 6.90
N ASN A 134 12.57 -15.44 6.76
CA ASN A 134 13.17 -14.57 5.72
C ASN A 134 12.36 -14.18 4.45
N GLY A 135 11.02 -14.26 4.42
CA GLY A 135 10.33 -13.71 3.23
C GLY A 135 8.84 -13.42 3.30
N THR A 136 8.14 -13.74 4.38
CA THR A 136 6.67 -13.76 4.35
C THR A 136 5.99 -12.41 4.57
N ASN A 137 6.75 -11.31 4.76
CA ASN A 137 6.28 -9.93 4.77
C ASN A 137 4.99 -9.60 5.56
N GLY A 138 4.59 -10.44 6.52
CA GLY A 138 3.36 -10.29 7.31
C GLY A 138 2.20 -11.21 6.91
N VAL A 139 2.33 -12.03 5.85
CA VAL A 139 1.34 -13.03 5.44
C VAL A 139 1.17 -14.11 6.51
N ALA A 140 2.26 -14.49 7.20
CA ALA A 140 2.25 -15.45 8.31
C ALA A 140 1.82 -14.86 9.67
N SER A 141 1.35 -13.61 9.69
CA SER A 141 0.88 -12.94 10.91
C SER A 141 -0.61 -13.25 11.18
N PRO A 142 -1.12 -12.98 12.40
CA PRO A 142 -2.55 -13.05 12.69
C PRO A 142 -3.39 -12.19 11.72
N ILE A 143 -2.85 -11.04 11.30
CA ILE A 143 -3.53 -10.14 10.34
C ILE A 143 -3.58 -10.79 8.95
N GLY A 144 -2.46 -11.36 8.48
CA GLY A 144 -2.39 -12.03 7.18
C GLY A 144 -3.32 -13.24 7.12
N TYR A 145 -3.38 -14.02 8.19
CA TYR A 145 -4.33 -15.13 8.29
C TYR A 145 -5.79 -14.64 8.29
N LEU A 146 -6.12 -13.59 9.04
CA LEU A 146 -7.46 -13.01 9.04
C LEU A 146 -7.86 -12.48 7.66
N TYR A 147 -6.95 -11.84 6.92
CA TYR A 147 -7.21 -11.37 5.56
C TYR A 147 -7.66 -12.52 4.64
N LEU A 148 -6.92 -13.64 4.67
CA LEU A 148 -7.27 -14.85 3.92
C LEU A 148 -8.65 -15.38 4.28
N VAL A 149 -8.91 -15.49 5.58
CA VAL A 149 -10.19 -15.98 6.12
C VAL A 149 -11.36 -15.13 5.62
N VAL A 150 -11.24 -13.79 5.67
CA VAL A 150 -12.28 -12.86 5.21
C VAL A 150 -12.44 -12.93 3.70
N ALA A 151 -11.35 -12.95 2.93
CA ALA A 151 -11.39 -13.02 1.47
C ALA A 151 -12.11 -14.30 0.98
N ILE A 152 -11.80 -15.44 1.59
CA ILE A 152 -12.41 -16.73 1.24
C ILE A 152 -13.88 -16.79 1.61
N LEU A 153 -14.27 -16.24 2.77
CA LEU A 153 -15.67 -16.09 3.13
C LEU A 153 -16.41 -15.23 2.09
N GLY A 154 -15.81 -14.12 1.68
CA GLY A 154 -16.32 -13.23 0.65
C GLY A 154 -16.62 -13.94 -0.66
N VAL A 155 -15.64 -14.68 -1.20
CA VAL A 155 -15.80 -15.47 -2.45
C VAL A 155 -16.93 -16.49 -2.32
N ASN A 156 -17.00 -17.22 -1.20
CA ASN A 156 -18.03 -18.22 -0.97
C ASN A 156 -19.44 -17.61 -0.91
N LEU A 157 -19.61 -16.52 -0.16
CA LEU A 157 -20.90 -15.83 -0.04
C LEU A 157 -21.32 -15.22 -1.37
N ARG A 158 -20.41 -14.59 -2.11
CA ARG A 158 -20.71 -14.03 -3.44
C ARG A 158 -21.20 -15.12 -4.39
N ARG A 159 -20.49 -16.25 -4.47
CA ARG A 159 -20.87 -17.39 -5.32
C ARG A 159 -22.23 -18.00 -4.90
N LEU A 160 -22.49 -18.06 -3.60
CA LEU A 160 -23.72 -18.62 -3.05
C LEU A 160 -24.94 -17.73 -3.37
N LEU A 161 -24.80 -16.42 -3.17
CA LEU A 161 -25.92 -15.47 -3.29
C LEU A 161 -26.12 -14.98 -4.73
N LYS A 162 -25.09 -15.08 -5.59
CA LYS A 162 -25.06 -14.60 -6.98
C LYS A 162 -25.37 -13.10 -7.11
N GLU A 163 -24.82 -12.32 -6.18
CA GLU A 163 -24.94 -10.86 -6.13
C GLU A 163 -23.56 -10.21 -6.35
N GLN A 164 -23.56 -8.95 -6.79
CA GLN A 164 -22.34 -8.21 -7.12
C GLN A 164 -21.80 -7.41 -5.92
N PHE A 165 -21.17 -8.13 -4.99
CA PHE A 165 -20.50 -7.54 -3.85
C PHE A 165 -19.13 -8.20 -3.58
N TYR A 166 -18.24 -7.47 -2.92
CA TYR A 166 -17.06 -7.97 -2.25
C TYR A 166 -17.19 -7.87 -0.74
N ILE A 167 -16.52 -8.79 -0.04
CA ILE A 167 -16.26 -8.70 1.40
C ILE A 167 -14.75 -8.67 1.56
N VAL A 168 -14.23 -7.58 2.11
CA VAL A 168 -12.80 -7.36 2.24
C VAL A 168 -12.42 -7.02 3.68
N LEU A 169 -11.26 -7.50 4.11
CA LEU A 169 -10.60 -6.99 5.31
C LEU A 169 -9.82 -5.75 4.89
N ASP A 170 -10.41 -4.58 5.13
CA ASP A 170 -9.97 -3.34 4.51
C ASP A 170 -8.91 -2.59 5.34
N GLY A 171 -8.82 -2.89 6.64
CA GLY A 171 -7.76 -2.41 7.51
C GLY A 171 -7.66 -3.23 8.78
N ALA A 172 -6.44 -3.36 9.31
CA ALA A 172 -6.20 -4.08 10.56
C ALA A 172 -4.98 -3.54 11.31
N ILE A 173 -5.07 -3.49 12.63
CA ILE A 173 -4.00 -3.09 13.53
C ILE A 173 -3.86 -4.09 14.69
N LEU A 174 -2.64 -4.58 14.90
CA LEU A 174 -2.29 -5.40 16.05
C LEU A 174 -1.64 -4.52 17.13
N LYS A 175 -2.35 -4.31 18.24
CA LYS A 175 -1.84 -3.59 19.41
C LYS A 175 -1.30 -4.59 20.41
N ASN A 176 -0.03 -4.43 20.79
CA ASN A 176 0.55 -5.23 21.87
C ASN A 176 0.16 -4.62 23.20
N GLY A 177 -0.49 -5.40 24.06
CA GLY A 177 -0.73 -5.05 25.46
C GLY A 177 0.21 -5.82 26.38
N GLU A 178 0.26 -5.44 27.66
CA GLU A 178 1.12 -6.11 28.65
C GLU A 178 0.76 -7.59 28.86
N ASN A 179 -0.54 -7.95 28.74
CA ASN A 179 -1.03 -9.31 28.99
C ASN A 179 -1.76 -9.96 27.80
N LYS A 180 -2.27 -9.17 26.84
CA LYS A 180 -2.98 -9.66 25.64
C LYS A 180 -2.72 -8.75 24.46
N ASN A 181 -2.48 -9.33 23.28
CA ASN A 181 -2.47 -8.59 22.04
C ASN A 181 -3.90 -8.44 21.51
N THR A 182 -4.27 -7.25 21.06
CA THR A 182 -5.60 -6.98 20.52
C THR A 182 -5.51 -6.63 19.05
N LEU A 183 -6.21 -7.40 18.22
CA LEU A 183 -6.37 -7.19 16.80
C LEU A 183 -7.65 -6.38 16.56
N LYS A 184 -7.53 -5.14 16.10
CA LYS A 184 -8.67 -4.33 15.65
C LYS A 184 -8.72 -4.32 14.14
N PHE A 185 -9.89 -4.50 13.55
CA PHE A 185 -10.01 -4.59 12.10
C PHE A 185 -11.36 -4.15 11.56
N LEU A 186 -11.37 -3.75 10.30
CA LEU A 186 -12.55 -3.30 9.56
C LEU A 186 -12.84 -4.28 8.42
N VAL A 187 -14.04 -4.85 8.45
CA VAL A 187 -14.62 -5.59 7.33
C VAL A 187 -15.56 -4.67 6.57
N VAL A 188 -15.33 -4.54 5.27
CA VAL A 188 -16.20 -3.78 4.37
C VAL A 188 -16.91 -4.73 3.43
N ILE A 189 -18.23 -4.58 3.33
CA ILE A 189 -19.03 -5.20 2.27
C ILE A 189 -19.43 -4.11 1.31
N LYS A 190 -18.93 -4.18 0.08
CA LYS A 190 -19.10 -3.14 -0.95
C LYS A 190 -19.48 -3.74 -2.30
N ASN A 191 -20.04 -2.93 -3.18
CA ASN A 191 -20.34 -3.33 -4.55
C ASN A 191 -19.03 -3.72 -5.26
N SER A 192 -19.07 -4.78 -6.08
CA SER A 192 -17.86 -5.28 -6.73
C SER A 192 -17.43 -4.50 -7.96
N HIS A 193 -18.31 -3.66 -8.50
CA HIS A 193 -18.05 -2.80 -9.67
C HIS A 193 -17.48 -3.58 -10.87
N ASP A 194 -17.91 -4.84 -11.05
CA ASP A 194 -17.37 -5.75 -12.06
C ASP A 194 -17.30 -5.13 -13.45
N GLU A 195 -18.42 -4.57 -13.93
CA GLU A 195 -18.50 -3.98 -15.26
C GLU A 195 -17.49 -2.83 -15.41
N LEU A 196 -17.31 -2.03 -14.36
CA LEU A 196 -16.35 -0.93 -14.40
C LEU A 196 -14.91 -1.45 -14.47
N PHE A 197 -14.54 -2.39 -13.59
CA PHE A 197 -13.17 -2.93 -13.54
C PHE A 197 -12.80 -3.72 -14.80
N ASP A 198 -13.73 -4.49 -15.37
CA ASP A 198 -13.53 -5.20 -16.64
C ASP A 198 -13.22 -4.22 -17.79
N ASN A 199 -13.97 -3.12 -17.87
CA ASN A 199 -13.76 -2.10 -18.90
C ASN A 199 -12.50 -1.25 -18.64
N TYR A 200 -12.15 -0.99 -17.38
CA TYR A 200 -10.86 -0.37 -17.01
C TYR A 200 -9.68 -1.25 -17.42
N TYR A 201 -9.77 -2.56 -17.19
CA TYR A 201 -8.77 -3.51 -17.67
C TYR A 201 -8.62 -3.43 -19.19
N TYR A 202 -9.73 -3.42 -19.95
CA TYR A 202 -9.67 -3.24 -21.40
C TYR A 202 -9.06 -1.90 -21.83
N MET A 203 -9.39 -0.80 -21.13
CA MET A 203 -8.82 0.51 -21.40
C MET A 203 -7.29 0.52 -21.20
N TYR A 204 -6.79 0.00 -20.08
CA TYR A 204 -5.35 -0.05 -19.83
C TYR A 204 -4.65 -1.01 -20.79
N LEU A 205 -5.27 -2.15 -21.08
CA LEU A 205 -4.74 -3.11 -22.02
C LEU A 205 -4.64 -2.53 -23.44
N TYR A 206 -5.60 -1.69 -23.86
CA TYR A 206 -5.53 -0.98 -25.14
C TYR A 206 -4.26 -0.15 -25.27
N TYR A 207 -3.89 0.60 -24.23
CA TYR A 207 -2.68 1.42 -24.24
C TYR A 207 -1.41 0.58 -24.12
N PHE A 208 -1.42 -0.43 -23.26
CA PHE A 208 -0.28 -1.33 -23.04
C PHE A 208 0.07 -2.12 -24.30
N LEU A 209 -0.92 -2.70 -24.98
CA LEU A 209 -0.69 -3.52 -26.17
C LEU A 209 -0.30 -2.73 -27.41
N LYS A 210 -0.48 -1.39 -27.40
CA LYS A 210 -0.05 -0.53 -28.51
C LYS A 210 1.45 -0.59 -28.79
N TYR A 211 2.25 -1.01 -27.81
CA TYR A 211 3.70 -1.14 -27.94
C TYR A 211 4.14 -2.52 -28.49
N PHE A 212 3.23 -3.48 -28.58
CA PHE A 212 3.49 -4.81 -29.12
C PHE A 212 3.05 -4.85 -30.59
N LYS A 213 3.91 -5.39 -31.45
CA LYS A 213 3.58 -5.60 -32.87
C LYS A 213 2.52 -6.71 -32.99
N ASP A 214 1.78 -6.71 -34.09
CA ASP A 214 0.94 -7.83 -34.53
C ASP A 214 -0.30 -8.17 -33.68
N VAL A 215 -0.73 -7.28 -32.78
CA VAL A 215 -2.03 -7.43 -32.11
C VAL A 215 -3.17 -7.30 -33.14
N PRO A 216 -4.03 -8.33 -33.29
CA PRO A 216 -5.05 -8.34 -34.33
C PRO A 216 -6.03 -7.18 -34.18
N LYS A 217 -6.44 -6.60 -35.31
CA LYS A 217 -7.42 -5.52 -35.35
C LYS A 217 -8.73 -5.85 -34.60
N PRO A 218 -9.34 -7.05 -34.73
CA PRO A 218 -10.54 -7.38 -33.96
C PRO A 218 -10.32 -7.37 -32.44
N TYR A 219 -9.13 -7.75 -31.98
CA TYR A 219 -8.78 -7.70 -30.57
C TYR A 219 -8.67 -6.24 -30.11
N PHE A 220 -8.00 -5.38 -30.87
CA PHE A 220 -7.92 -3.94 -30.57
C PHE A 220 -9.29 -3.25 -30.57
N GLU A 221 -10.18 -3.61 -31.50
CA GLU A 221 -11.55 -3.06 -31.55
C GLU A 221 -12.33 -3.40 -30.27
N LYS A 222 -12.21 -4.63 -29.75
CA LYS A 222 -12.78 -5.02 -28.45
C LYS A 222 -12.23 -4.17 -27.30
N LEU A 223 -10.92 -3.92 -27.26
CA LEU A 223 -10.32 -3.10 -26.21
C LEU A 223 -10.75 -1.63 -26.29
N LEU A 224 -10.89 -1.11 -27.51
CA LEU A 224 -11.39 0.24 -27.75
C LEU A 224 -12.85 0.39 -27.32
N GLU A 225 -13.70 -0.62 -27.58
CA GLU A 225 -15.08 -0.65 -27.09
C GLU A 225 -15.12 -0.57 -25.55
N GLY A 226 -14.27 -1.36 -24.88
CA GLY A 226 -14.14 -1.31 -23.42
C GLY A 226 -13.72 0.07 -22.91
N ARG A 227 -12.75 0.72 -23.56
CA ARG A 227 -12.34 2.09 -23.26
C ARG A 227 -13.48 3.09 -23.40
N GLU A 228 -14.23 3.06 -24.50
CA GLU A 228 -15.36 3.98 -24.70
C GLU A 228 -16.49 3.71 -23.69
N LYS A 229 -16.66 2.46 -23.27
CA LYS A 229 -17.60 2.08 -22.21
C LYS A 229 -17.22 2.67 -20.85
N VAL A 230 -15.93 2.77 -20.48
CA VAL A 230 -15.49 3.47 -19.26
C VAL A 230 -15.92 4.94 -19.29
N TYR A 231 -15.67 5.65 -20.39
CA TYR A 231 -16.10 7.05 -20.51
C TYR A 231 -17.61 7.22 -20.43
N LYS A 232 -18.37 6.27 -20.99
CA LYS A 232 -19.83 6.25 -20.87
C LYS A 232 -20.27 6.09 -19.42
N ILE A 233 -19.73 5.11 -18.69
CA ILE A 233 -20.02 4.91 -17.27
C ILE A 233 -19.69 6.18 -16.48
N ALA A 234 -18.52 6.78 -16.73
CA ALA A 234 -18.11 8.02 -16.08
C ALA A 234 -19.12 9.16 -16.29
N LEU A 235 -19.63 9.33 -17.50
CA LEU A 235 -20.64 10.34 -17.83
C LEU A 235 -22.00 10.04 -17.17
N ASP A 236 -22.41 8.77 -17.16
CA ASP A 236 -23.68 8.33 -16.58
C ASP A 236 -23.68 8.49 -15.05
N GLU A 237 -22.54 8.23 -14.38
CA GLU A 237 -22.44 8.33 -12.93
C GLU A 237 -22.19 9.74 -12.39
N TYR A 238 -21.64 10.64 -13.21
CA TYR A 238 -21.18 11.96 -12.79
C TYR A 238 -22.26 12.79 -12.07
N SER A 239 -23.52 12.72 -12.50
CA SER A 239 -24.61 13.46 -11.85
C SER A 239 -24.89 13.03 -10.40
N SER A 240 -24.53 11.79 -10.05
CA SER A 240 -24.69 11.22 -8.70
C SER A 240 -23.40 11.25 -7.87
N ALA A 241 -22.29 11.68 -8.46
CA ALA A 241 -20.97 11.61 -7.82
C ALA A 241 -20.89 12.42 -6.52
N LYS A 242 -21.62 13.52 -6.42
CA LYS A 242 -21.66 14.35 -5.20
C LYS A 242 -22.16 13.57 -3.98
N ASP A 243 -23.21 12.77 -4.16
CA ASP A 243 -23.79 11.99 -3.07
C ASP A 243 -22.84 10.85 -2.67
N LYS A 244 -22.28 10.15 -3.66
CA LYS A 244 -21.29 9.08 -3.43
C LYS A 244 -20.00 9.59 -2.78
N LEU A 245 -19.62 10.85 -3.00
CA LEU A 245 -18.40 11.44 -2.45
C LEU A 245 -18.42 11.47 -0.91
N VAL A 246 -19.59 11.66 -0.30
CA VAL A 246 -19.73 11.63 1.16
C VAL A 246 -19.38 10.25 1.71
N ASP A 247 -19.87 9.19 1.08
CA ASP A 247 -19.58 7.80 1.45
C ASP A 247 -18.07 7.49 1.34
N LEU A 248 -17.44 7.92 0.24
CA LEU A 248 -16.00 7.74 0.00
C LEU A 248 -15.13 8.45 1.05
N LEU A 249 -15.46 9.69 1.40
CA LEU A 249 -14.70 10.43 2.42
C LEU A 249 -14.94 9.86 3.83
N TYR A 250 -16.15 9.36 4.09
CA TYR A 250 -16.44 8.66 5.34
C TYR A 250 -15.67 7.34 5.45
N TYR A 251 -15.52 6.61 4.33
CA TYR A 251 -14.66 5.42 4.24
C TYR A 251 -13.22 5.75 4.67
N PHE A 252 -12.60 6.79 4.10
CA PHE A 252 -11.25 7.18 4.48
C PHE A 252 -11.15 7.61 5.94
N TYR A 253 -12.11 8.41 6.41
CA TYR A 253 -12.19 8.81 7.80
C TYR A 253 -12.19 7.60 8.73
N LYS A 254 -13.01 6.58 8.45
CA LYS A 254 -13.08 5.35 9.25
C LYS A 254 -11.76 4.58 9.23
N LYS A 255 -11.21 4.35 8.03
CA LYS A 255 -9.96 3.61 7.85
C LYS A 255 -8.79 4.26 8.56
N CYS A 256 -8.64 5.58 8.42
CA CYS A 256 -7.60 6.35 9.11
C CYS A 256 -7.76 6.28 10.64
N ASN A 257 -8.98 6.36 11.16
CA ASN A 257 -9.24 6.26 12.59
C ASN A 257 -9.01 4.85 13.15
N LEU A 258 -9.35 3.80 12.42
CA LEU A 258 -9.04 2.43 12.80
C LEU A 258 -7.52 2.24 12.95
N LEU A 259 -6.78 2.66 11.92
CA LEU A 259 -5.32 2.50 11.83
C LEU A 259 -4.56 3.53 12.68
N GLN A 260 -5.21 4.61 13.12
CA GLN A 260 -4.58 5.76 13.78
C GLN A 260 -3.43 6.34 12.94
N ASN A 261 -3.70 6.49 11.64
CA ASN A 261 -2.71 6.72 10.59
C ASN A 261 -3.37 7.42 9.36
N ILE A 262 -2.71 8.41 8.74
CA ILE A 262 -3.18 9.16 7.57
C ILE A 262 -2.89 8.47 6.22
N SER A 263 -1.99 7.48 6.18
CA SER A 263 -1.52 6.78 4.98
C SER A 263 -2.63 6.41 3.99
N PRO A 264 -3.81 5.92 4.42
CA PRO A 264 -4.91 5.62 3.48
C PRO A 264 -5.38 6.81 2.63
N LEU A 265 -5.15 8.05 3.08
CA LEU A 265 -5.55 9.27 2.40
C LEU A 265 -4.45 9.86 1.49
N LEU A 266 -3.19 9.42 1.58
CA LEU A 266 -2.08 10.16 0.96
C LEU A 266 -2.19 10.24 -0.57
N ASP A 267 -2.33 9.11 -1.27
CA ASP A 267 -2.45 9.14 -2.74
C ASP A 267 -3.76 9.79 -3.20
N PHE A 268 -4.87 9.59 -2.48
CA PHE A 268 -6.13 10.27 -2.76
C PHE A 268 -6.01 11.79 -2.61
N LEU A 269 -5.34 12.25 -1.55
CA LEU A 269 -5.07 13.67 -1.30
C LEU A 269 -4.18 14.24 -2.41
N ASN A 270 -3.09 13.56 -2.78
CA ASN A 270 -2.23 13.99 -3.88
C ASN A 270 -3.00 14.04 -5.21
N PHE A 271 -3.84 13.03 -5.50
CA PHE A 271 -4.67 12.99 -6.70
C PHE A 271 -5.54 14.24 -6.81
N VAL A 272 -6.23 14.61 -5.73
CA VAL A 272 -7.08 15.80 -5.67
C VAL A 272 -6.26 17.07 -5.76
N CYS A 273 -5.28 17.25 -4.88
CA CYS A 273 -4.54 18.49 -4.72
C CYS A 273 -3.71 18.86 -5.96
N SER A 274 -3.01 17.91 -6.58
CA SER A 274 -2.25 18.15 -7.82
C SER A 274 -3.13 18.66 -8.96
N ARG A 275 -4.39 18.22 -9.01
CA ARG A 275 -5.36 18.65 -10.04
C ARG A 275 -6.04 19.97 -9.67
N VAL A 276 -6.16 20.30 -8.38
CA VAL A 276 -6.55 21.65 -7.94
C VAL A 276 -5.48 22.68 -8.33
N GLU A 277 -4.20 22.29 -8.32
CA GLU A 277 -3.09 23.14 -8.79
C GLU A 277 -3.13 23.40 -10.30
N ASP A 278 -3.69 22.47 -11.09
CA ASP A 278 -4.02 22.68 -12.51
C ASP A 278 -5.27 23.60 -12.74
N SER A 279 -5.93 24.02 -11.66
CA SER A 279 -7.11 24.89 -11.69
C SER A 279 -6.77 26.38 -11.64
N VAL A 280 -7.73 27.24 -11.97
CA VAL A 280 -7.59 28.71 -11.85
C VAL A 280 -7.74 29.21 -10.40
N PHE A 281 -7.90 28.31 -9.43
CA PHE A 281 -8.19 28.64 -8.04
C PHE A 281 -7.05 28.20 -7.11
N PRO A 282 -6.60 29.07 -6.19
CA PRO A 282 -5.66 28.64 -5.15
C PRO A 282 -6.34 27.71 -4.13
N LYS A 283 -5.71 26.55 -3.87
CA LYS A 283 -6.18 25.53 -2.92
C LYS A 283 -6.53 26.09 -1.53
N LEU A 284 -5.62 26.84 -0.92
CA LEU A 284 -5.80 27.41 0.41
C LEU A 284 -6.90 28.49 0.45
N ASP A 285 -7.12 29.20 -0.67
CA ASP A 285 -8.18 30.20 -0.75
C ASP A 285 -9.57 29.56 -0.74
N ILE A 286 -9.73 28.45 -1.46
CA ILE A 286 -10.97 27.66 -1.42
C ILE A 286 -11.23 27.18 0.01
N ILE A 287 -10.23 26.57 0.66
CA ILE A 287 -10.39 26.05 2.03
C ILE A 287 -10.76 27.18 3.01
N LYS A 288 -10.08 28.33 2.93
CA LYS A 288 -10.40 29.48 3.79
C LYS A 288 -11.82 29.98 3.57
N LYS A 289 -12.20 30.24 2.32
CA LYS A 289 -13.46 30.92 1.97
C LYS A 289 -14.69 30.00 2.01
N GLU A 290 -14.53 28.74 1.62
CA GLU A 290 -15.67 27.83 1.44
C GLU A 290 -15.80 26.80 2.57
N PHE A 291 -14.76 26.61 3.39
CA PHE A 291 -14.80 25.70 4.53
C PHE A 291 -14.61 26.42 5.86
N LEU A 292 -13.43 26.97 6.14
CA LEU A 292 -13.08 27.50 7.47
C LEU A 292 -13.89 28.73 7.89
N GLN A 293 -14.35 29.55 6.95
CA GLN A 293 -15.24 30.69 7.23
C GLN A 293 -16.57 30.27 7.88
N ASN A 294 -16.99 29.02 7.69
CA ASN A 294 -18.24 28.49 8.25
C ASN A 294 -18.10 27.97 9.70
N PHE A 295 -16.91 28.06 10.29
CA PHE A 295 -16.66 27.61 11.66
C PHE A 295 -16.40 28.81 12.58
N ASP A 296 -17.02 28.78 13.76
CA ASP A 296 -16.78 29.69 14.88
C ASP A 296 -15.47 29.36 15.62
N TYR A 297 -14.44 29.00 14.86
CA TYR A 297 -13.10 28.81 15.37
C TYR A 297 -12.34 30.13 15.40
N THR A 298 -11.46 30.25 16.38
CA THR A 298 -10.45 31.31 16.45
C THR A 298 -9.55 31.26 15.21
N ASP A 299 -8.92 32.39 14.89
CA ASP A 299 -7.99 32.47 13.77
C ASP A 299 -6.77 31.56 14.01
N GLU A 300 -6.34 31.41 15.27
CA GLU A 300 -5.27 30.49 15.65
C GLU A 300 -5.61 29.05 15.26
N LYS A 301 -6.81 28.56 15.63
CA LYS A 301 -7.25 27.19 15.31
C LYS A 301 -7.43 26.97 13.81
N LYS A 302 -7.97 27.96 13.09
CA LYS A 302 -8.07 27.93 11.62
C LYS A 302 -6.67 27.84 10.98
N ASN A 303 -5.71 28.62 11.46
CA ASN A 303 -4.34 28.60 10.96
C ASN A 303 -3.60 27.29 11.29
N SER A 304 -3.82 26.71 12.47
CA SER A 304 -3.29 25.37 12.82
C SER A 304 -3.80 24.29 11.87
N LEU A 305 -5.11 24.27 11.58
CA LEU A 305 -5.69 23.32 10.62
C LEU A 305 -5.11 23.48 9.21
N LEU A 306 -4.86 24.72 8.77
CA LEU A 306 -4.22 24.99 7.47
C LEU A 306 -2.76 24.52 7.43
N ARG A 307 -1.98 24.74 8.49
CA ARG A 307 -0.59 24.27 8.58
C ARG A 307 -0.51 22.75 8.56
N ILE A 308 -1.43 22.08 9.27
CA ILE A 308 -1.53 20.61 9.26
C ILE A 308 -1.88 20.12 7.84
N PHE A 309 -2.88 20.72 7.19
CA PHE A 309 -3.27 20.34 5.84
C PHE A 309 -2.11 20.52 4.84
N ASP A 310 -1.46 21.68 4.83
CA ASP A 310 -0.32 21.98 3.94
C ASP A 310 0.86 21.03 4.18
N THR A 311 1.12 20.67 5.44
CA THR A 311 2.17 19.70 5.77
C THR A 311 1.84 18.30 5.24
N ILE A 312 0.59 17.86 5.38
CA ILE A 312 0.15 16.54 4.89
C ILE A 312 0.16 16.52 3.37
N ASP A 313 -0.25 17.60 2.73
CA ASP A 313 -0.24 17.77 1.28
C ASP A 313 1.17 17.63 0.69
N LYS A 314 2.17 18.35 1.22
CA LYS A 314 3.57 18.20 0.81
C LYS A 314 4.08 16.77 0.99
N LYS A 315 3.74 16.12 2.10
CA LYS A 315 4.13 14.73 2.39
C LYS A 315 3.43 13.74 1.46
N ALA A 316 2.17 13.99 1.11
CA ALA A 316 1.42 13.19 0.14
C ALA A 316 2.03 13.29 -1.26
N THR A 317 2.44 14.48 -1.70
CA THR A 317 3.13 14.68 -2.98
C THR A 317 4.45 13.91 -3.03
N LEU A 318 5.27 14.02 -1.97
CA LEU A 318 6.55 13.29 -1.88
C LEU A 318 6.32 11.77 -1.89
N TYR A 319 5.39 11.29 -1.07
CA TYR A 319 5.02 9.88 -1.03
C TYR A 319 4.57 9.36 -2.40
N SER A 320 3.64 10.08 -3.04
CA SER A 320 3.08 9.68 -4.34
C SER A 320 4.13 9.72 -5.45
N THR A 321 5.12 10.61 -5.36
CA THR A 321 6.29 10.63 -6.28
C THR A 321 7.11 9.34 -6.20
N PHE A 322 7.35 8.82 -5.00
CA PHE A 322 8.03 7.53 -4.85
C PHE A 322 7.11 6.38 -5.29
N GLN A 323 5.83 6.43 -4.91
CA GLN A 323 4.88 5.37 -5.23
C GLN A 323 4.64 5.22 -6.74
N SER A 324 4.56 6.31 -7.50
CA SER A 324 4.40 6.28 -8.96
C SER A 324 5.58 5.63 -9.70
N ASN A 325 6.74 5.53 -9.04
CA ASN A 325 7.93 4.86 -9.56
C ASN A 325 8.05 3.39 -9.12
N ASN A 326 7.13 2.88 -8.30
CA ASN A 326 7.12 1.49 -7.82
C ASN A 326 6.57 0.51 -8.87
N LEU A 327 7.17 0.47 -10.07
CA LEU A 327 6.72 -0.31 -11.23
C LEU A 327 7.32 -1.74 -11.25
N PRO A 328 6.72 -2.73 -11.96
CA PRO A 328 7.06 -4.15 -11.78
C PRO A 328 8.48 -4.55 -12.23
N SER A 329 9.06 -3.86 -13.21
CA SER A 329 10.36 -4.26 -13.75
C SER A 329 11.51 -4.02 -12.75
N GLN A 330 12.50 -4.92 -12.72
CA GLN A 330 13.70 -4.76 -11.87
C GLN A 330 14.42 -3.43 -12.11
N LYS A 331 14.48 -2.96 -13.36
CA LYS A 331 15.05 -1.65 -13.71
C LYS A 331 14.29 -0.51 -13.04
N ALA A 332 12.96 -0.56 -13.04
CA ALA A 332 12.16 0.46 -12.37
C ALA A 332 12.30 0.39 -10.84
N GLN A 333 12.36 -0.82 -10.26
CA GLN A 333 12.65 -1.00 -8.84
C GLN A 333 14.02 -0.41 -8.45
N PHE A 334 15.04 -0.60 -9.29
CA PHE A 334 16.35 0.01 -9.09
C PHE A 334 16.29 1.54 -9.24
N ASN A 335 15.54 2.06 -10.21
CA ASN A 335 15.35 3.49 -10.37
C ASN A 335 14.63 4.12 -9.18
N LEU A 336 13.64 3.44 -8.59
CA LEU A 336 13.01 3.87 -7.34
C LEU A 336 14.02 3.91 -6.20
N PHE A 337 14.85 2.86 -6.05
CA PHE A 337 15.93 2.82 -5.08
C PHE A 337 16.84 4.05 -5.22
N LEU A 338 17.33 4.31 -6.43
CA LEU A 338 18.15 5.48 -6.72
C LEU A 338 17.43 6.80 -6.49
N LEU A 339 16.13 6.88 -6.79
CA LEU A 339 15.36 8.11 -6.66
C LEU A 339 15.32 8.57 -5.20
N TYR A 340 14.97 7.67 -4.27
CA TYR A 340 14.95 8.06 -2.86
C TYR A 340 16.36 8.18 -2.28
N THR A 341 17.34 7.35 -2.67
CA THR A 341 18.71 7.53 -2.15
C THR A 341 19.33 8.84 -2.63
N LYS A 342 19.09 9.23 -3.88
CA LYS A 342 19.49 10.56 -4.38
C LYS A 342 18.77 11.68 -3.65
N TYR A 343 17.48 11.53 -3.36
CA TYR A 343 16.74 12.52 -2.57
C TYR A 343 17.36 12.69 -1.18
N PHE A 344 17.65 11.60 -0.47
CA PHE A 344 18.08 11.67 0.92
C PHE A 344 19.60 11.84 1.13
N PHE A 345 20.43 11.30 0.24
CA PHE A 345 21.89 11.31 0.35
C PHE A 345 22.58 12.24 -0.66
N GLY A 346 21.85 12.85 -1.60
CA GLY A 346 22.45 13.60 -2.71
C GLY A 346 23.32 14.81 -2.31
N SER A 347 23.20 15.30 -1.07
CA SER A 347 24.08 16.36 -0.55
C SER A 347 25.41 15.84 0.03
N GLY A 348 25.51 14.54 0.29
CA GLY A 348 26.66 13.92 0.97
C GLY A 348 26.87 14.42 2.41
N SER A 349 25.90 15.13 3.00
CA SER A 349 26.05 15.81 4.28
C SER A 349 25.28 15.12 5.41
N LEU A 350 26.01 14.72 6.46
CA LEU A 350 25.39 14.23 7.70
C LEU A 350 24.53 15.31 8.38
N GLU A 351 24.93 16.59 8.28
CA GLU A 351 24.17 17.71 8.86
C GLU A 351 22.78 17.84 8.21
N ALA A 352 22.69 17.58 6.90
CA ALA A 352 21.40 17.59 6.20
C ALA A 352 20.43 16.52 6.74
N LEU A 353 20.96 15.40 7.27
CA LEU A 353 20.18 14.33 7.89
C LEU A 353 19.88 14.60 9.37
N GLU A 354 20.82 15.19 10.11
CA GLU A 354 20.66 15.42 11.56
C GLU A 354 19.86 16.67 11.93
N VAL A 355 19.88 17.72 11.10
CA VAL A 355 19.32 19.04 11.43
C VAL A 355 18.51 19.66 10.29
N GLY A 356 18.59 19.13 9.06
CA GLY A 356 17.86 19.64 7.91
C GLY A 356 16.37 19.27 7.86
N ASP A 357 15.63 19.92 6.96
CA ASP A 357 14.19 19.68 6.69
C ASP A 357 13.92 18.45 5.81
N LEU A 358 14.94 17.62 5.60
CA LEU A 358 14.94 16.51 4.66
C LEU A 358 14.30 15.24 5.26
N LEU A 359 14.54 14.98 6.55
CA LEU A 359 13.93 13.87 7.28
C LEU A 359 12.64 14.32 7.97
N PHE A 360 11.74 13.38 8.26
CA PHE A 360 10.51 13.68 9.00
C PHE A 360 10.76 13.90 10.49
N LEU A 361 11.77 13.18 11.03
CA LEU A 361 12.10 13.12 12.45
C LEU A 361 13.64 13.21 12.65
N PRO A 362 14.30 14.32 12.28
CA PRO A 362 15.77 14.44 12.32
C PRO A 362 16.38 14.17 13.71
N GLU A 363 15.69 14.56 14.79
CA GLU A 363 16.13 14.25 16.15
C GLU A 363 16.12 12.73 16.46
N ASP A 364 15.15 11.99 15.93
CA ASP A 364 15.09 10.53 16.11
C ASP A 364 16.23 9.85 15.35
N PHE A 365 16.56 10.36 14.15
CA PHE A 365 17.74 9.93 13.39
C PHE A 365 19.01 10.11 14.21
N LYS A 366 19.22 11.32 14.76
CA LYS A 366 20.39 11.64 15.57
C LYS A 366 20.51 10.75 16.81
N ILE A 367 19.40 10.51 17.52
CA ILE A 367 19.38 9.62 18.69
C ILE A 367 19.72 8.17 18.27
N ALA A 368 19.11 7.68 17.20
CA ALA A 368 19.35 6.34 16.68
C ALA A 368 20.80 6.16 16.20
N LEU A 369 21.35 7.17 15.53
CA LEU A 369 22.74 7.18 15.06
C LEU A 369 23.72 7.14 16.24
N ASN A 370 23.52 8.00 17.24
CA ASN A 370 24.35 8.02 18.44
C ASN A 370 24.30 6.68 19.20
N ARG A 371 23.12 6.07 19.31
CA ARG A 371 22.97 4.74 19.93
C ARG A 371 23.69 3.66 19.13
N THR A 372 23.65 3.75 17.81
CA THR A 372 24.32 2.82 16.90
C THR A 372 25.83 2.96 16.99
N ASN A 373 26.35 4.18 16.94
CA ASN A 373 27.77 4.49 17.01
C ASN A 373 28.44 4.03 18.33
N LYS A 374 27.69 3.95 19.43
CA LYS A 374 28.20 3.36 20.69
C LYS A 374 28.51 1.86 20.61
N LYS A 375 28.02 1.16 19.58
CA LYS A 375 28.15 -0.29 19.40
C LYS A 375 29.05 -0.68 18.23
N LEU A 376 29.38 0.26 17.36
CA LEU A 376 30.19 0.00 16.18
C LEU A 376 31.66 0.29 16.49
N ASP A 377 32.54 -0.56 15.98
CA ASP A 377 33.99 -0.30 16.04
C ASP A 377 34.36 0.91 15.16
N ASN A 378 33.70 1.05 14.01
CA ASN A 378 33.85 2.18 13.10
C ASN A 378 32.59 3.07 13.15
N VAL A 379 32.74 4.25 13.75
CA VAL A 379 31.69 5.25 13.94
C VAL A 379 31.26 5.83 12.59
N ILE A 380 29.94 5.88 12.34
CA ILE A 380 29.36 6.57 11.19
C ILE A 380 29.47 8.08 11.44
N ASN A 381 30.21 8.77 10.58
CA ASN A 381 30.45 10.22 10.64
C ASN A 381 30.20 10.88 9.27
N ALA A 382 30.50 12.18 9.14
CA ALA A 382 30.30 12.92 7.89
C ALA A 382 31.06 12.32 6.70
N ASN A 383 32.28 11.81 6.90
CA ASN A 383 33.03 11.14 5.84
C ASN A 383 32.33 9.84 5.43
N THR A 384 31.77 9.09 6.37
CA THR A 384 30.98 7.89 6.06
C THR A 384 29.80 8.21 5.15
N ILE A 385 29.08 9.30 5.42
CA ILE A 385 27.93 9.71 4.59
C ILE A 385 28.39 10.15 3.20
N LYS A 386 29.53 10.85 3.12
CA LYS A 386 30.15 11.23 1.84
C LYS A 386 30.56 10.00 1.02
N ASP A 387 31.26 9.04 1.63
CA ASP A 387 31.66 7.78 0.98
C ASP A 387 30.43 7.00 0.47
N ILE A 388 29.32 7.00 1.23
CA ILE A 388 28.05 6.37 0.80
C ILE A 388 27.43 7.11 -0.40
N GLN A 389 27.44 8.44 -0.39
CA GLN A 389 26.91 9.24 -1.50
C GLN A 389 27.71 9.00 -2.78
N GLU A 390 29.04 8.99 -2.68
CA GLU A 390 29.94 8.69 -3.80
C GLU A 390 29.77 7.25 -4.30
N PHE A 391 29.57 6.31 -3.39
CA PHE A 391 29.19 4.95 -3.75
C PHE A 391 27.90 4.92 -4.58
N PHE A 392 26.84 5.61 -4.16
CA PHE A 392 25.57 5.62 -4.90
C PHE A 392 25.68 6.23 -6.30
N ASP A 393 26.46 7.29 -6.47
CA ASP A 393 26.68 7.92 -7.77
C ASP A 393 27.25 6.90 -8.77
N ASN A 394 28.25 6.12 -8.34
CA ASN A 394 28.88 5.08 -9.16
C ASN A 394 28.04 3.80 -9.27
N PHE A 395 27.33 3.43 -8.21
CA PHE A 395 26.47 2.24 -8.17
C PHE A 395 25.31 2.32 -9.17
N SER A 396 24.94 3.53 -9.60
CA SER A 396 23.90 3.77 -10.62
C SER A 396 24.12 3.01 -11.93
N ILE A 397 25.38 2.66 -12.26
CA ILE A 397 25.74 1.89 -13.46
C ILE A 397 25.09 0.50 -13.50
N ILE A 398 24.77 -0.08 -12.33
CA ILE A 398 24.15 -1.40 -12.20
C ILE A 398 22.73 -1.42 -12.78
N SER A 399 22.08 -0.27 -12.96
CA SER A 399 20.76 -0.17 -13.63
C SER A 399 20.71 -0.77 -15.03
N ASN A 400 21.86 -0.94 -15.69
CA ASN A 400 21.98 -1.53 -17.03
C ASN A 400 22.42 -3.00 -17.00
N SER A 401 22.70 -3.57 -15.82
CA SER A 401 23.05 -4.99 -15.68
C SER A 401 21.84 -5.89 -15.97
N GLU A 402 22.09 -7.09 -16.48
CA GLU A 402 21.06 -8.10 -16.72
C GLU A 402 20.36 -8.57 -15.44
N ASN A 403 21.06 -8.57 -14.29
CA ASN A 403 20.50 -8.99 -13.00
C ASN A 403 21.01 -8.12 -11.84
N PRO A 404 20.45 -6.92 -11.64
CA PRO A 404 20.88 -6.01 -10.57
C PRO A 404 20.60 -6.58 -9.17
N ASN A 405 19.63 -7.49 -9.01
CA ASN A 405 19.28 -8.07 -7.69
C ASN A 405 20.45 -8.81 -7.03
N LEU A 406 21.34 -9.45 -7.81
CA LEU A 406 22.49 -10.17 -7.24
C LEU A 406 23.40 -9.26 -6.41
N PHE A 407 23.63 -8.02 -6.88
CA PHE A 407 24.41 -7.04 -6.13
C PHE A 407 23.72 -6.64 -4.82
N PHE A 408 22.39 -6.51 -4.83
CA PHE A 408 21.62 -6.18 -3.63
C PHE A 408 21.58 -7.33 -2.63
N GLN A 409 21.46 -8.57 -3.10
CA GLN A 409 21.56 -9.75 -2.24
C GLN A 409 22.93 -9.82 -1.56
N ILE A 410 24.01 -9.45 -2.26
CA ILE A 410 25.36 -9.46 -1.69
C ILE A 410 25.59 -8.34 -0.67
N ILE A 411 25.05 -7.14 -0.92
CA ILE A 411 25.27 -5.95 -0.07
C ILE A 411 24.27 -5.89 1.09
N PHE A 412 22.99 -6.12 0.80
CA PHE A 412 21.87 -5.92 1.74
C PHE A 412 21.23 -7.24 2.21
N ASN A 413 21.61 -8.39 1.62
CA ASN A 413 20.96 -9.68 1.86
C ASN A 413 19.45 -9.65 1.54
N LYS A 414 19.06 -8.87 0.54
CA LYS A 414 17.68 -8.64 0.09
C LYS A 414 17.63 -8.33 -1.40
N ASP A 415 16.51 -8.63 -2.02
CA ASP A 415 16.21 -8.13 -3.37
C ASP A 415 15.86 -6.64 -3.33
N ILE A 416 16.00 -5.96 -4.48
CA ILE A 416 15.71 -4.53 -4.62
C ILE A 416 14.26 -4.23 -4.21
N SER A 417 13.31 -5.06 -4.67
CA SER A 417 11.90 -4.89 -4.33
C SER A 417 11.66 -4.96 -2.83
N GLN A 418 12.31 -5.90 -2.12
CA GLN A 418 12.17 -6.04 -0.67
C GLN A 418 12.64 -4.77 0.06
N ILE A 419 13.76 -4.20 -0.37
CA ILE A 419 14.30 -2.95 0.20
C ILE A 419 13.33 -1.78 -0.06
N ASN A 420 12.77 -1.68 -1.26
CA ASN A 420 11.78 -0.65 -1.59
C ASN A 420 10.49 -0.75 -0.76
N TYR A 421 10.00 -1.97 -0.48
CA TYR A 421 8.83 -2.14 0.39
C TYR A 421 9.14 -1.87 1.87
N ASP A 422 10.35 -2.21 2.33
CA ASP A 422 10.81 -1.82 3.67
C ASP A 422 10.92 -0.29 3.79
N PHE A 423 11.41 0.37 2.74
CA PHE A 423 11.41 1.83 2.61
C PHE A 423 9.99 2.39 2.79
N PHE A 424 9.02 1.95 1.97
CA PHE A 424 7.64 2.46 2.07
C PHE A 424 7.04 2.24 3.45
N ARG A 425 7.25 1.07 4.06
CA ARG A 425 6.75 0.79 5.42
C ARG A 425 7.32 1.74 6.46
N ALA A 426 8.63 1.95 6.45
CA ALA A 426 9.30 2.84 7.40
C ALA A 426 8.95 4.32 7.14
N PHE A 427 8.91 4.71 5.87
CA PHE A 427 8.51 6.03 5.39
C PHE A 427 7.10 6.42 5.85
N LEU A 428 6.12 5.54 5.63
CA LEU A 428 4.76 5.76 6.11
C LEU A 428 4.73 5.86 7.64
N ASN A 429 5.48 5.03 8.37
CA ASN A 429 5.53 5.10 9.82
C ASN A 429 6.04 6.47 10.34
N SER A 430 7.07 7.04 9.70
CA SER A 430 7.59 8.37 10.03
C SER A 430 6.66 9.50 9.66
N ILE A 431 5.97 9.42 8.52
CA ILE A 431 4.92 10.39 8.17
C ILE A 431 3.87 10.45 9.28
N ASN A 432 3.42 9.29 9.75
CA ASN A 432 2.37 9.24 10.77
C ASN A 432 2.84 9.72 12.14
N THR A 433 4.05 9.36 12.52
CA THR A 433 4.65 9.82 13.77
C THR A 433 4.87 11.34 13.74
N SER A 434 5.37 11.88 12.62
CA SER A 434 5.56 13.32 12.46
C SER A 434 4.25 14.10 12.45
N ILE A 435 3.15 13.55 11.91
CA ILE A 435 1.82 14.19 11.99
C ILE A 435 1.31 14.21 13.43
N LYS A 436 1.48 13.12 14.20
CA LYS A 436 1.10 13.10 15.62
C LYS A 436 1.87 14.17 16.40
N ARG A 437 3.20 14.26 16.21
CA ARG A 437 4.02 15.31 16.81
C ARG A 437 3.59 16.72 16.38
N LEU A 438 3.21 16.91 15.11
CA LEU A 438 2.69 18.19 14.64
C LEU A 438 1.40 18.58 15.35
N ILE A 439 0.46 17.64 15.53
CA ILE A 439 -0.77 17.89 16.29
C ILE A 439 -0.44 18.30 17.73
N ASP A 440 0.50 17.61 18.38
CA ASP A 440 0.92 17.95 19.75
C ASP A 440 1.56 19.34 19.83
N THR A 441 2.38 19.71 18.84
CA THR A 441 2.98 21.06 18.75
C THR A 441 1.92 22.13 18.55
N GLU A 442 0.96 21.91 17.65
CA GLU A 442 -0.14 22.84 17.41
C GLU A 442 -1.04 22.98 18.65
N ASN A 443 -1.28 21.90 19.39
CA ASN A 443 -2.04 21.95 20.63
C ASN A 443 -1.39 22.83 21.70
N LYS A 444 -0.06 22.81 21.83
CA LYS A 444 0.66 23.70 22.76
C LYS A 444 0.43 25.18 22.43
N ILE A 445 0.33 25.53 21.15
CA ILE A 445 0.02 26.90 20.71
C ILE A 445 -1.44 27.23 21.04
N LEU A 446 -2.36 26.29 20.79
CA LEU A 446 -3.79 26.50 21.04
C LEU A 446 -4.13 26.63 22.52
N GLU A 447 -3.37 25.96 23.41
CA GLU A 447 -3.52 26.04 24.87
C GLU A 447 -3.35 27.47 25.43
N GLU A 448 -2.68 28.37 24.70
CA GLU A 448 -2.55 29.78 25.07
C GLU A 448 -3.91 30.52 25.10
N ASN A 449 -4.92 30.00 24.39
CA ASN A 449 -6.28 30.53 24.39
C ASN A 449 -7.28 29.45 24.86
N PRO A 450 -7.89 29.59 26.05
CA PRO A 450 -8.74 28.56 26.65
C PRO A 450 -10.07 28.31 25.90
N ILE A 451 -10.41 29.15 24.92
CA ILE A 451 -11.56 28.92 24.01
C ILE A 451 -11.26 27.79 23.02
N ASN A 452 -9.99 27.53 22.73
CA ASN A 452 -9.58 26.52 21.77
C ASN A 452 -9.62 25.12 22.36
N GLU A 453 -10.55 24.31 21.87
CA GLU A 453 -10.49 22.86 22.12
C GLU A 453 -9.28 22.25 21.38
N PRO A 454 -8.57 21.29 22.00
CA PRO A 454 -7.41 20.64 21.42
C PRO A 454 -7.76 19.84 20.17
N LEU A 455 -6.85 19.85 19.20
CA LEU A 455 -6.90 19.02 18.01
C LEU A 455 -6.59 17.57 18.40
N THR A 456 -7.52 16.67 18.13
CA THR A 456 -7.28 15.22 18.19
C THR A 456 -7.01 14.69 16.79
N PHE A 457 -6.33 13.54 16.67
CA PHE A 457 -6.13 12.88 15.37
C PHE A 457 -7.44 12.67 14.60
N LYS A 458 -8.49 12.21 15.30
CA LYS A 458 -9.83 12.02 14.73
C LYS A 458 -10.43 13.31 14.18
N LEU A 459 -10.27 14.41 14.91
CA LEU A 459 -10.75 15.73 14.48
C LEU A 459 -9.97 16.23 13.26
N VAL A 460 -8.65 16.06 13.24
CA VAL A 460 -7.79 16.45 12.12
C VAL A 460 -8.18 15.68 10.85
N VAL A 461 -8.35 14.35 10.94
CA VAL A 461 -8.77 13.53 9.79
C VAL A 461 -10.14 13.95 9.26
N ASP A 462 -11.12 14.22 10.15
CA ASP A 462 -12.43 14.72 9.75
C ASP A 462 -12.31 16.04 8.97
N HIS A 463 -11.51 16.99 9.46
CA HIS A 463 -11.30 18.27 8.78
C HIS A 463 -10.61 18.09 7.43
N ILE A 464 -9.59 17.24 7.32
CA ILE A 464 -8.92 16.96 6.04
C ILE A 464 -9.92 16.38 5.03
N CYS A 465 -10.74 15.40 5.44
CA CYS A 465 -11.76 14.82 4.56
C CYS A 465 -12.76 15.89 4.08
N ARG A 466 -13.21 16.78 4.96
CA ARG A 466 -14.13 17.88 4.59
C ARG A 466 -13.47 18.95 3.73
N MET A 467 -12.19 19.25 3.94
CA MET A 467 -11.43 20.14 3.05
C MET A 467 -11.35 19.54 1.64
N LEU A 468 -11.05 18.24 1.53
CA LEU A 468 -11.05 17.52 0.26
C LEU A 468 -12.44 17.52 -0.40
N TYR A 469 -13.51 17.32 0.37
CA TYR A 469 -14.88 17.45 -0.14
C TYR A 469 -15.11 18.80 -0.82
N VAL A 470 -14.76 19.90 -0.15
CA VAL A 470 -14.97 21.26 -0.67
C VAL A 470 -14.11 21.52 -1.91
N LEU A 471 -12.85 21.07 -1.91
CA LEU A 471 -12.00 21.14 -3.10
C LEU A 471 -12.61 20.39 -4.29
N ILE A 472 -13.07 19.16 -4.07
CA ILE A 472 -13.67 18.33 -5.11
C ILE A 472 -14.96 18.96 -5.64
N ASP A 473 -15.87 19.35 -4.74
CA ASP A 473 -17.16 19.96 -5.09
C ASP A 473 -16.96 21.28 -5.86
N LYS A 474 -15.99 22.09 -5.43
CA LYS A 474 -15.71 23.38 -6.08
C LYS A 474 -15.12 23.21 -7.48
N ILE A 475 -14.14 22.32 -7.64
CA ILE A 475 -13.33 22.20 -8.85
C ILE A 475 -13.94 21.23 -9.86
N PHE A 476 -14.39 20.05 -9.43
CA PHE A 476 -14.74 18.96 -10.33
C PHE A 476 -16.24 18.77 -10.50
N ILE A 477 -17.06 19.18 -9.53
CA ILE A 477 -18.50 18.91 -9.54
C ILE A 477 -19.31 20.13 -10.01
N ARG A 478 -20.04 19.94 -11.10
CA ARG A 478 -21.00 20.88 -11.70
C ARG A 478 -22.20 20.11 -12.24
N LYS A 479 -23.25 20.80 -12.69
CA LYS A 479 -24.41 20.14 -13.31
C LYS A 479 -24.02 19.31 -14.55
N LEU A 480 -23.04 19.80 -15.31
CA LEU A 480 -22.49 19.09 -16.47
C LEU A 480 -20.96 19.08 -16.40
N PRO A 481 -20.28 17.99 -16.82
CA PRO A 481 -18.82 17.94 -16.80
C PRO A 481 -18.14 19.05 -17.61
N GLY A 482 -18.72 19.43 -18.76
CA GLY A 482 -18.18 20.51 -19.59
C GLY A 482 -18.25 21.91 -18.93
N GLN A 483 -19.06 22.08 -17.87
CA GLN A 483 -19.05 23.31 -17.08
C GLN A 483 -17.88 23.32 -16.10
N ALA A 484 -17.56 22.16 -15.50
CA ALA A 484 -16.41 22.01 -14.62
C ALA A 484 -15.08 22.24 -15.36
N SER A 485 -15.01 21.96 -16.67
CA SER A 485 -13.85 22.28 -17.51
C SER A 485 -13.39 23.73 -17.36
N LYS A 486 -14.31 24.69 -17.20
CA LYS A 486 -13.97 26.12 -17.08
C LYS A 486 -13.19 26.46 -15.81
N ASN A 487 -13.12 25.57 -14.83
CA ASN A 487 -12.33 25.75 -13.62
C ASN A 487 -10.83 25.47 -13.85
N PHE A 488 -10.44 24.88 -14.99
CA PHE A 488 -9.06 24.47 -15.27
C PHE A 488 -8.34 25.42 -16.22
N ILE A 489 -7.01 25.49 -16.07
CA ILE A 489 -6.14 26.32 -16.93
C ILE A 489 -6.15 25.83 -18.38
N ASP A 490 -6.21 24.51 -18.60
CA ASP A 490 -6.33 23.89 -19.92
C ASP A 490 -7.65 23.11 -20.10
N PRO A 491 -8.76 23.82 -20.40
CA PRO A 491 -10.09 23.21 -20.52
C PRO A 491 -10.32 22.50 -21.86
N ARG A 492 -9.44 22.69 -22.86
CA ARG A 492 -9.66 22.23 -24.24
C ARG A 492 -8.85 20.98 -24.59
N SER A 493 -7.77 20.70 -23.85
CA SER A 493 -6.97 19.50 -24.05
C SER A 493 -7.14 18.51 -22.89
N ARG A 494 -6.51 18.78 -21.74
CA ARG A 494 -6.42 17.87 -20.61
C ARG A 494 -7.76 17.72 -19.88
N TYR A 495 -8.45 18.84 -19.63
CA TYR A 495 -9.65 18.90 -18.79
C TYR A 495 -10.94 19.10 -19.60
N VAL A 496 -11.10 18.35 -20.69
CA VAL A 496 -12.39 18.27 -21.41
C VAL A 496 -13.44 17.52 -20.57
N GLY A 497 -14.73 17.79 -20.80
CA GLY A 497 -15.82 17.26 -19.97
C GLY A 497 -15.79 15.74 -19.74
N ARG A 498 -15.51 14.94 -20.77
CA ARG A 498 -15.39 13.47 -20.61
C ARG A 498 -14.23 13.05 -19.70
N ASN A 499 -13.12 13.79 -19.74
CA ASN A 499 -11.95 13.50 -18.92
C ASN A 499 -12.22 13.90 -17.47
N ILE A 500 -12.94 14.99 -17.24
CA ILE A 500 -13.36 15.37 -15.88
C ILE A 500 -14.30 14.33 -15.31
N ALA A 501 -15.29 13.88 -16.09
CA ALA A 501 -16.18 12.81 -15.66
C ALA A 501 -15.37 11.55 -15.28
N LEU A 502 -14.38 11.18 -16.10
CA LEU A 502 -13.48 10.08 -15.79
C LEU A 502 -12.69 10.31 -14.49
N ARG A 503 -12.09 11.50 -14.29
CA ARG A 503 -11.36 11.82 -13.05
C ARG A 503 -12.24 11.79 -11.82
N VAL A 504 -13.52 12.16 -11.94
CA VAL A 504 -14.50 12.06 -10.84
C VAL A 504 -14.84 10.60 -10.56
N LEU A 505 -14.97 9.76 -11.58
CA LEU A 505 -15.17 8.32 -11.39
C LEU A 505 -13.96 7.66 -10.69
N GLU A 506 -12.74 8.05 -11.06
CA GLU A 506 -11.49 7.55 -10.48
C GLU A 506 -11.34 7.87 -8.98
N LEU A 507 -11.99 8.91 -8.46
CA LEU A 507 -12.00 9.17 -7.02
C LEU A 507 -12.48 7.94 -6.24
N PHE A 508 -13.50 7.24 -6.75
CA PHE A 508 -14.10 6.09 -6.09
C PHE A 508 -13.23 4.83 -6.17
N MET A 509 -12.32 4.75 -7.15
CA MET A 509 -11.37 3.64 -7.29
C MET A 509 -10.36 3.57 -6.14
N PHE A 510 -10.06 4.69 -5.47
CA PHE A 510 -9.14 4.68 -4.33
C PHE A 510 -9.66 3.87 -3.13
N SER A 511 -10.96 3.56 -3.09
CA SER A 511 -11.50 2.63 -2.09
C SER A 511 -11.10 1.17 -2.35
N ASP A 512 -10.68 0.83 -3.57
CA ASP A 512 -10.20 -0.49 -3.98
C ASP A 512 -8.67 -0.53 -4.16
N PHE A 513 -8.10 0.54 -4.73
CA PHE A 513 -6.67 0.70 -4.99
C PHE A 513 -6.13 1.96 -4.29
N ASN A 514 -5.67 1.81 -3.04
CA ASN A 514 -5.10 2.90 -2.24
C ASN A 514 -3.61 3.13 -2.54
N VAL A 515 -3.26 3.20 -3.82
CA VAL A 515 -1.92 3.50 -4.35
C VAL A 515 -2.06 4.57 -5.45
N SER A 516 -0.95 5.20 -5.82
CA SER A 516 -0.88 6.18 -6.92
C SER A 516 -1.60 5.69 -8.20
N ASP A 517 -2.37 6.58 -8.83
CA ASP A 517 -3.12 6.29 -10.06
C ASP A 517 -2.21 5.97 -11.25
N ASP A 518 -0.95 6.40 -11.19
CA ASP A 518 0.07 6.07 -12.19
C ASP A 518 0.45 4.58 -12.17
N VAL A 519 0.20 3.87 -11.07
CA VAL A 519 0.57 2.46 -10.87
C VAL A 519 -0.60 1.51 -11.18
N TRP A 520 -1.84 2.03 -11.18
CA TRP A 520 -3.04 1.23 -11.45
C TRP A 520 -3.00 0.45 -12.77
N PRO A 521 -2.50 0.99 -13.91
CA PRO A 521 -2.43 0.24 -15.15
C PRO A 521 -1.66 -1.07 -15.00
N ASP A 522 -0.45 -1.00 -14.42
CA ASP A 522 0.42 -2.16 -14.21
C ASP A 522 -0.18 -3.13 -13.20
N VAL A 523 -0.80 -2.64 -12.12
CA VAL A 523 -1.49 -3.48 -11.13
C VAL A 523 -2.65 -4.25 -11.76
N ILE A 524 -3.55 -3.57 -12.48
CA ILE A 524 -4.76 -4.17 -13.05
C ILE A 524 -4.40 -5.17 -14.16
N ILE A 525 -3.40 -4.85 -14.99
CA ILE A 525 -2.90 -5.78 -16.02
C ILE A 525 -2.25 -7.00 -15.37
N SER A 526 -1.43 -6.81 -14.33
CA SER A 526 -0.74 -7.89 -13.63
C SER A 526 -1.69 -8.83 -12.87
N LEU A 527 -2.77 -8.30 -12.27
CA LEU A 527 -3.82 -9.13 -11.65
C LEU A 527 -4.49 -10.08 -12.66
N ASN A 528 -4.54 -9.68 -13.93
CA ASN A 528 -5.14 -10.44 -15.03
C ASN A 528 -4.11 -11.14 -15.93
N LYS A 529 -2.84 -11.23 -15.50
CA LYS A 529 -1.73 -11.79 -16.28
C LYS A 529 -2.02 -13.17 -16.86
N ASP A 530 -2.47 -14.12 -16.03
CA ASP A 530 -2.72 -15.51 -16.45
C ASP A 530 -3.75 -15.57 -17.60
N THR A 531 -4.83 -14.79 -17.49
CA THR A 531 -5.89 -14.68 -18.50
C THR A 531 -5.35 -14.00 -19.77
N LEU A 532 -4.62 -12.90 -19.61
CA LEU A 532 -4.03 -12.15 -20.73
C LEU A 532 -3.09 -13.03 -21.58
N LEU A 533 -2.14 -13.71 -20.93
CA LEU A 533 -1.16 -14.54 -21.62
C LEU A 533 -1.84 -15.70 -22.37
N LYS A 534 -2.91 -16.26 -21.81
CA LYS A 534 -3.71 -17.28 -22.48
C LYS A 534 -4.42 -16.73 -23.73
N ASP A 535 -5.00 -15.54 -23.63
CA ASP A 535 -5.70 -14.89 -24.75
C ASP A 535 -4.73 -14.52 -25.87
N LEU A 536 -3.56 -13.99 -25.53
CA LEU A 536 -2.51 -13.58 -26.48
C LEU A 536 -1.78 -14.75 -27.14
N LYS A 537 -1.73 -15.92 -26.48
CA LYS A 537 -1.14 -17.14 -27.06
C LYS A 537 -1.80 -17.52 -28.39
N ASN A 538 -3.09 -17.26 -28.55
CA ASN A 538 -3.82 -17.50 -29.81
C ASN A 538 -3.31 -16.65 -30.98
N TYR A 539 -2.61 -15.56 -30.68
CA TYR A 539 -2.09 -14.59 -31.64
C TYR A 539 -0.57 -14.61 -31.74
N GLN A 540 0.11 -15.58 -31.10
CA GLN A 540 1.57 -15.69 -31.08
C GLN A 540 2.27 -14.44 -30.54
N ILE A 541 1.60 -13.69 -29.66
CA ILE A 541 2.17 -12.52 -28.99
C ILE A 541 2.76 -12.97 -27.66
N GLU A 542 4.06 -12.76 -27.51
CA GLU A 542 4.77 -13.04 -26.26
C GLU A 542 5.03 -11.73 -25.52
N ILE A 543 4.60 -11.67 -24.26
CA ILE A 543 4.83 -10.53 -23.38
C ILE A 543 5.85 -10.94 -22.30
N PRO A 544 7.00 -10.26 -22.23
CA PRO A 544 8.01 -10.55 -21.22
C PRO A 544 7.48 -10.38 -19.78
N GLU A 545 7.92 -11.27 -18.89
CA GLU A 545 7.55 -11.29 -17.47
C GLU A 545 7.84 -9.98 -16.71
N LYS A 546 8.86 -9.24 -17.12
CA LYS A 546 9.26 -7.95 -16.52
C LYS A 546 8.16 -6.86 -16.54
N HIS A 547 7.10 -7.04 -17.33
CA HIS A 547 5.97 -6.13 -17.41
C HIS A 547 4.90 -6.41 -16.34
N PHE A 548 5.04 -7.46 -15.54
CA PHE A 548 4.06 -7.86 -14.55
C PHE A 548 4.63 -7.88 -13.14
N TYR A 549 3.82 -7.45 -12.17
CA TYR A 549 4.10 -7.69 -10.77
C TYR A 549 4.06 -9.18 -10.46
N GLN A 550 4.92 -9.61 -9.54
CA GLN A 550 4.85 -10.96 -9.00
C GLN A 550 3.74 -11.05 -7.95
N TYR A 551 3.32 -12.26 -7.58
CA TYR A 551 2.23 -12.41 -6.60
C TYR A 551 2.62 -11.87 -5.23
N GLU A 552 3.89 -12.01 -4.89
CA GLU A 552 4.51 -11.53 -3.67
C GLU A 552 4.45 -10.00 -3.57
N ASP A 553 4.48 -9.29 -4.70
CA ASP A 553 4.35 -7.83 -4.72
C ASP A 553 2.94 -7.40 -4.31
N PHE A 554 1.88 -8.07 -4.77
CA PHE A 554 0.50 -7.77 -4.34
C PHE A 554 0.30 -7.98 -2.85
N ASP A 555 0.87 -9.05 -2.30
CA ASP A 555 0.83 -9.30 -0.87
C ASP A 555 1.54 -8.17 -0.11
N ARG A 556 2.67 -7.68 -0.62
CA ARG A 556 3.41 -6.54 -0.06
C ARG A 556 2.64 -5.23 -0.19
N PHE A 557 1.96 -4.96 -1.30
CA PHE A 557 1.05 -3.82 -1.44
C PHE A 557 0.00 -3.86 -0.34
N LEU A 558 -0.74 -4.97 -0.25
CA LEU A 558 -1.79 -5.11 0.74
C LEU A 558 -1.29 -4.87 2.17
N ILE A 559 -0.21 -5.56 2.56
CA ILE A 559 0.31 -5.50 3.92
C ILE A 559 0.86 -4.11 4.24
N THR A 560 1.66 -3.53 3.34
CA THR A 560 2.30 -2.23 3.57
C THR A 560 1.28 -1.11 3.72
N PHE A 561 0.19 -1.13 2.95
CA PHE A 561 -0.75 -0.01 2.87
C PHE A 561 -2.01 -0.18 3.72
N ASN A 562 -2.37 -1.41 4.13
CA ASN A 562 -3.61 -1.67 4.86
C ASN A 562 -3.41 -2.24 6.27
N PHE A 563 -2.24 -2.79 6.59
CA PHE A 563 -2.01 -3.50 7.85
C PHE A 563 -0.89 -2.90 8.69
N LEU A 564 -1.14 -2.73 9.99
CA LEU A 564 -0.17 -2.19 10.94
C LEU A 564 0.16 -3.20 12.04
N SER A 565 1.45 -3.52 12.16
CA SER A 565 2.02 -4.24 13.29
C SER A 565 2.81 -3.31 14.20
N SER A 566 2.81 -3.62 15.50
CA SER A 566 3.41 -2.86 16.59
C SER A 566 4.95 -2.71 16.57
N LYS A 567 5.67 -3.33 15.63
CA LYS A 567 7.15 -3.34 15.57
C LYS A 567 7.72 -2.81 14.25
N ASN A 568 7.14 -1.74 13.71
CA ASN A 568 7.69 -1.11 12.51
C ASN A 568 8.70 -0.03 12.91
N LEU A 569 9.89 -0.06 12.29
CA LEU A 569 10.89 1.01 12.43
C LEU A 569 10.34 2.30 11.82
N VAL A 570 10.75 3.44 12.38
CA VAL A 570 10.62 4.73 11.66
C VAL A 570 11.66 4.77 10.54
N PHE A 571 11.39 5.54 9.49
CA PHE A 571 12.26 5.77 8.35
C PHE A 571 13.69 6.12 8.77
N GLU A 572 13.83 6.96 9.78
CA GLU A 572 15.12 7.42 10.29
C GLU A 572 15.97 6.28 10.88
N GLU A 573 15.34 5.33 11.59
CA GLU A 573 16.02 4.13 12.10
C GLU A 573 16.30 3.12 10.97
N TRP A 574 15.38 3.01 10.01
CA TRP A 574 15.54 2.15 8.84
C TRP A 574 16.65 2.65 7.90
N LEU A 575 16.81 3.96 7.72
CA LEU A 575 17.92 4.53 6.95
C LEU A 575 19.27 4.06 7.52
N ILE A 576 19.41 4.08 8.85
CA ILE A 576 20.64 3.66 9.50
C ILE A 576 20.85 2.15 9.33
N SER A 577 19.86 1.35 9.74
CA SER A 577 20.00 -0.11 9.80
C SER A 577 19.89 -0.82 8.45
N GLY A 578 19.09 -0.28 7.54
CA GLY A 578 18.76 -0.85 6.24
C GLY A 578 19.61 -0.33 5.08
N ILE A 579 20.20 0.86 5.19
CA ILE A 579 20.97 1.48 4.10
C ILE A 579 22.40 1.83 4.54
N ILE A 580 22.56 2.68 5.55
CA ILE A 580 23.87 3.23 5.94
C ILE A 580 24.80 2.13 6.44
N ILE A 581 24.36 1.29 7.39
CA ILE A 581 25.18 0.21 7.94
C ILE A 581 25.59 -0.81 6.86
N PRO A 582 24.65 -1.38 6.06
CA PRO A 582 25.03 -2.33 5.02
C PRO A 582 26.07 -1.79 4.03
N ILE A 583 25.90 -0.55 3.57
CA ILE A 583 26.83 0.05 2.61
C ILE A 583 28.16 0.37 3.27
N ASN A 584 28.17 0.96 4.47
CA ASN A 584 29.42 1.24 5.18
C ASN A 584 30.21 -0.05 5.45
N ASN A 585 29.53 -1.12 5.87
CA ASN A 585 30.15 -2.42 6.08
C ASN A 585 30.73 -2.99 4.78
N PHE A 586 30.01 -2.84 3.66
CA PHE A 586 30.50 -3.23 2.35
C PHE A 586 31.75 -2.42 1.95
N ILE A 587 31.71 -1.09 2.07
CA ILE A 587 32.82 -0.19 1.73
C ILE A 587 34.07 -0.53 2.53
N LEU A 588 33.94 -0.66 3.85
CA LEU A 588 35.05 -1.00 4.75
C LEU A 588 35.61 -2.39 4.46
N LYS A 589 34.74 -3.35 4.15
CA LYS A 589 35.18 -4.71 3.84
C LYS A 589 36.01 -4.76 2.55
N ILE A 590 35.58 -4.07 1.50
CA ILE A 590 36.36 -3.97 0.27
C ILE A 590 37.67 -3.22 0.53
N ARG A 591 37.65 -2.12 1.29
CA ARG A 591 38.85 -1.37 1.68
C ARG A 591 39.88 -2.27 2.38
N ASN A 592 39.46 -3.05 3.37
CA ASN A 592 40.33 -3.99 4.08
C ASN A 592 40.90 -5.06 3.15
N LEU A 593 40.09 -5.61 2.23
CA LEU A 593 40.55 -6.60 1.26
C LEU A 593 41.60 -6.01 0.29
N ILE A 594 41.45 -4.75 -0.10
CA ILE A 594 42.44 -4.02 -0.91
C ILE A 594 43.75 -3.89 -0.13
N GLU A 595 43.67 -3.43 1.13
CA GLU A 595 44.83 -3.28 2.01
C GLU A 595 45.56 -4.62 2.25
N GLU A 596 44.82 -5.71 2.51
CA GLU A 596 45.36 -7.06 2.72
C GLU A 596 46.02 -7.65 1.46
N SER A 597 45.50 -7.32 0.28
CA SER A 597 46.03 -7.79 -1.01
C SER A 597 47.35 -7.13 -1.41
N GLY A 598 47.72 -6.02 -0.75
CA GLY A 598 48.91 -5.21 -1.03
C GLY A 598 48.82 -4.43 -2.36
N LYS A 599 49.86 -3.65 -2.70
CA LYS A 599 49.95 -2.84 -3.95
C LYS A 599 49.94 -3.66 -5.27
N LYS A 600 49.60 -4.96 -5.25
CA LYS A 600 49.68 -5.86 -6.41
C LYS A 600 48.35 -6.08 -7.13
N SER A 601 47.21 -5.77 -6.52
CA SER A 601 45.89 -5.93 -7.13
C SER A 601 45.16 -4.60 -7.21
N GLU A 602 44.61 -4.32 -8.39
CA GLU A 602 43.77 -3.15 -8.63
C GLU A 602 42.43 -3.32 -7.87
N ALA A 603 41.88 -2.22 -7.35
CA ALA A 603 40.67 -2.23 -6.53
C ALA A 603 39.49 -2.95 -7.22
N HIS A 604 39.38 -2.81 -8.55
CA HIS A 604 38.36 -3.45 -9.35
C HIS A 604 38.46 -5.00 -9.36
N GLU A 605 39.67 -5.56 -9.31
CA GLU A 605 39.86 -7.02 -9.25
C GLU A 605 39.47 -7.58 -7.88
N VAL A 606 39.83 -6.86 -6.80
CA VAL A 606 39.40 -7.24 -5.45
C VAL A 606 37.87 -7.24 -5.34
N LEU A 607 37.23 -6.19 -5.87
CA LEU A 607 35.78 -6.07 -5.92
C LEU A 607 35.13 -7.20 -6.75
N ARG A 608 35.69 -7.50 -7.91
CA ARG A 608 35.23 -8.59 -8.78
C ARG A 608 35.32 -9.93 -8.08
N GLN A 609 36.47 -10.24 -7.47
CA GLN A 609 36.65 -11.48 -6.70
C GLN A 609 35.71 -11.55 -5.49
N TYR A 610 35.44 -10.43 -4.83
CA TYR A 610 34.48 -10.38 -3.73
C TYR A 610 33.09 -10.82 -4.18
N PHE A 611 32.61 -10.28 -5.31
CA PHE A 611 31.31 -10.64 -5.87
C PHE A 611 31.28 -12.11 -6.30
N ILE A 612 32.26 -12.56 -7.08
CA ILE A 612 32.36 -13.94 -7.59
C ILE A 612 32.34 -14.97 -6.45
N ASN A 613 33.09 -14.71 -5.37
CA ASN A 613 33.14 -15.60 -4.22
C ASN A 613 31.81 -15.69 -3.43
N LYS A 614 30.85 -14.79 -3.69
CA LYS A 614 29.55 -14.78 -2.99
C LYS A 614 28.48 -15.58 -3.72
N THR A 615 28.47 -15.56 -5.05
CA THR A 615 27.56 -16.40 -5.84
C THR A 615 28.14 -16.66 -7.21
N LYS A 616 28.12 -17.91 -7.66
CA LYS A 616 28.62 -18.29 -8.99
C LYS A 616 27.82 -17.64 -10.11
N GLU A 617 26.54 -17.37 -9.87
CA GLU A 617 25.64 -16.74 -10.86
C GLU A 617 26.09 -15.33 -11.26
N ILE A 618 26.94 -14.66 -10.46
CA ILE A 618 27.45 -13.34 -10.80
C ILE A 618 28.58 -13.41 -11.82
N GLU A 619 29.28 -14.55 -11.94
CA GLU A 619 30.35 -14.75 -12.92
C GLU A 619 29.80 -14.66 -14.36
N ASP A 620 28.53 -15.03 -14.54
CA ASP A 620 27.85 -15.05 -15.85
C ASP A 620 27.38 -13.65 -16.30
N ILE A 621 27.52 -12.62 -15.46
CA ILE A 621 27.17 -11.23 -15.85
C ILE A 621 28.23 -10.69 -16.80
N GLN A 622 27.84 -10.49 -18.07
CA GLN A 622 28.74 -10.07 -19.16
C GLN A 622 29.53 -8.79 -18.84
N ASP A 623 28.92 -7.83 -18.15
CA ASP A 623 29.51 -6.52 -17.85
C ASP A 623 30.12 -6.43 -16.44
N LEU A 624 30.31 -7.55 -15.73
CA LEU A 624 30.78 -7.51 -14.34
C LEU A 624 32.11 -6.77 -14.19
N GLU A 625 33.07 -6.99 -15.09
CA GLU A 625 34.36 -6.30 -15.06
C GLU A 625 34.20 -4.78 -15.21
N PHE A 626 33.36 -4.34 -16.15
CA PHE A 626 33.07 -2.93 -16.35
C PHE A 626 32.37 -2.31 -15.13
N ILE A 627 31.38 -3.00 -14.56
CA ILE A 627 30.68 -2.58 -13.34
C ILE A 627 31.69 -2.42 -12.18
N CYS A 628 32.54 -3.42 -11.97
CA CYS A 628 33.55 -3.38 -10.91
C CYS A 628 34.54 -2.23 -11.10
N ARG A 629 34.97 -1.94 -12.33
CA ARG A 629 35.85 -0.79 -12.62
C ARG A 629 35.18 0.57 -12.37
N GLN A 630 33.88 0.70 -12.64
CA GLN A 630 33.17 1.96 -12.36
C GLN A 630 32.94 2.16 -10.86
N ILE A 631 32.62 1.09 -10.14
CA ILE A 631 32.40 1.17 -8.68
C ILE A 631 33.74 1.31 -7.94
N SER A 632 34.84 0.75 -8.47
CA SER A 632 36.15 0.76 -7.80
C SER A 632 36.76 2.15 -7.60
N VAL A 633 36.32 3.14 -8.39
CA VAL A 633 36.81 4.52 -8.37
C VAL A 633 36.82 5.10 -6.96
N ILE A 634 35.82 4.78 -6.13
CA ILE A 634 35.71 5.29 -4.76
C ILE A 634 36.85 4.84 -3.83
N TRP A 635 37.61 3.79 -4.20
CA TRP A 635 38.80 3.33 -3.48
C TRP A 635 40.10 3.66 -4.22
N GLU A 636 40.04 4.18 -5.45
CA GLU A 636 41.23 4.59 -6.23
C GLU A 636 41.72 5.99 -5.82
N ASP A 637 40.81 6.88 -5.41
CA ASP A 637 41.14 8.22 -4.88
C ASP A 637 41.60 8.22 -3.40
N LEU A 638 41.63 7.06 -2.75
CA LEU A 638 41.99 6.88 -1.33
C LEU A 638 43.39 6.29 -1.09
N SER A 639 44.18 6.03 -2.15
CA SER A 639 45.51 5.39 -2.08
C SER A 639 46.70 6.34 -2.16
#